data_AF-A0A1F1KKH0-F1
#
_entry.id   AF-A0A1F1KKH0-F1
#
_cell.length_a   1.000
_cell.length_b   1.000
_cell.length_c   1.000
_cell.angle_alpha   90.00
_cell.angle_beta   90.00
_cell.angle_gamma   90.00
#
_symmetry.space_group_name_H-M   'P 1'
#
loop_
_entity.id
_entity.type
_entity.pdbx_description
1 polymer ?
#
loop_
_entity_poly.entity_id
_entity_poly.type
_entity_poly.pdbx_seq_one_letter_code
_entity_poly.pdbx_strand_id
1 'polypeptide(L)'
;MEESTSTGGGPARPVAIEGAGPRPTASERRSYRVHSRWLYTGVGVFMALSVLYGFDLVNSIGRVPRGTEVAGSEVGGMTTADAERRLVEELGPQVDDEVDLRAGAVSTTLDPQAVGLSVDWQGTLDRAGEQPLNPITRLISLVWSTDVGIASVIPDARLTDFLERLALQADFEPREGAIWFDRDQVRSAIPLDGQRLQIENSRDAVLEHWLDDDGVDLPVDYTPTETDAEQVRALIRDVAEPAATRDVTLLASRIREDGTEPPVTTITTRLPAPPPPAGRERPESAEREIEMIDPDDPDAVPVVFPRDRIGEYLTFVREGDVLEPRFDADAAKGILEPLLEPTEQEGRDAGFEFSGTTATVVPAVQGRTVEWGPLLGALPGQLTDTAGPRVLPVSYVGRDPELTTEEAERAGIREPVGQFTVAVGANGRAQSMIASLAGHFIPAGESFSMEELAGTVSGDTSADAVATALFNAAFEAGAQDPVRTSRGVDGDAFPAGRDATASADVGFRNAQDTGLVIDASGSGNSVTVRLWGTREYTVRISTAPRTDVRRAPTRVVTTAGCTPSAGRDGYTARVTRTVQRGGATVSTDTVSSTYPPRERIECRAEQPAADADAPPPPPPPPGPGPIRIPGLPEIRIPGLPGN
;
A
#
# COMPACT_ATOMS: atom_id res chain seq x y z
N MET A 1 -10.28 -17.81 -81.76
CA MET A 1 -8.94 -18.37 -81.52
C MET A 1 -8.94 -18.86 -80.09
N GLU A 2 -9.12 -20.16 -79.89
CA GLU A 2 -8.00 -21.14 -79.86
C GLU A 2 -7.10 -20.81 -78.65
N GLU A 3 -6.75 -21.70 -77.74
CA GLU A 3 -6.67 -23.16 -77.78
C GLU A 3 -6.25 -23.61 -76.34
N SER A 4 -6.50 -24.88 -76.02
CA SER A 4 -5.54 -25.84 -75.43
C SER A 4 -4.69 -25.44 -74.18
N THR A 5 -4.47 -26.25 -73.13
CA THR A 5 -4.59 -27.71 -72.91
C THR A 5 -4.01 -28.05 -71.52
N SER A 6 -4.31 -29.27 -71.05
CA SER A 6 -3.36 -30.24 -70.44
C SER A 6 -2.99 -30.13 -68.94
N THR A 7 -2.83 -31.19 -68.13
CA THR A 7 -3.04 -32.67 -68.19
C THR A 7 -2.62 -33.28 -66.83
N GLY A 8 -3.21 -34.43 -66.46
CA GLY A 8 -2.49 -35.56 -65.81
C GLY A 8 -3.03 -35.98 -64.43
N GLY A 9 -3.22 -37.25 -64.07
CA GLY A 9 -2.97 -38.56 -64.69
C GLY A 9 -3.18 -39.68 -63.63
N GLY A 10 -3.75 -40.83 -64.02
CA GLY A 10 -4.18 -41.97 -63.17
C GLY A 10 -3.07 -42.91 -62.64
N PRO A 11 -3.39 -44.12 -62.11
CA PRO A 11 -3.57 -45.36 -62.93
C PRO A 11 -4.70 -46.33 -62.43
N ALA A 12 -5.45 -47.10 -63.26
CA ALA A 12 -5.25 -48.47 -63.84
C ALA A 12 -4.94 -49.58 -62.81
N ARG A 13 -5.56 -50.79 -62.71
CA ARG A 13 -6.13 -51.86 -63.60
C ARG A 13 -6.52 -53.08 -62.66
N PRO A 14 -6.93 -54.32 -63.08
CA PRO A 14 -7.56 -54.86 -64.32
C PRO A 14 -8.65 -56.00 -64.17
N VAL A 15 -9.43 -56.21 -65.25
CA VAL A 15 -9.77 -57.49 -65.99
C VAL A 15 -10.71 -58.58 -65.42
N ALA A 16 -11.75 -58.94 -66.21
CA ALA A 16 -11.98 -60.30 -66.78
C ALA A 16 -13.04 -60.28 -67.92
N ILE A 17 -12.69 -60.85 -69.09
CA ILE A 17 -13.57 -61.15 -70.23
C ILE A 17 -13.26 -62.59 -70.65
N GLU A 18 -14.29 -63.44 -70.74
CA GLU A 18 -14.36 -64.73 -71.46
C GLU A 18 -15.84 -65.18 -71.39
N GLY A 19 -16.56 -65.71 -72.37
CA GLY A 19 -16.32 -66.17 -73.74
C GLY A 19 -17.50 -67.09 -74.14
N ALA A 20 -17.70 -67.27 -75.45
CA ALA A 20 -18.48 -68.34 -76.13
C ALA A 20 -20.00 -68.16 -76.42
N GLY A 21 -20.33 -68.03 -77.71
CA GLY A 21 -21.45 -68.78 -78.34
C GLY A 21 -20.97 -70.17 -78.81
N PRO A 22 -21.77 -71.09 -79.42
CA PRO A 22 -22.96 -70.86 -80.26
C PRO A 22 -24.16 -71.87 -80.10
N ARG A 23 -25.17 -71.67 -80.97
CA ARG A 23 -26.44 -72.36 -81.36
C ARG A 23 -26.57 -73.92 -81.23
N PRO A 24 -27.68 -74.56 -81.68
CA PRO A 24 -29.03 -74.72 -81.07
C PRO A 24 -29.44 -76.23 -80.97
N THR A 25 -30.47 -76.60 -80.20
CA THR A 25 -31.28 -77.80 -80.52
C THR A 25 -32.72 -77.67 -80.04
N ALA A 26 -33.64 -77.97 -80.96
CA ALA A 26 -35.07 -78.06 -80.78
C ALA A 26 -35.50 -79.39 -80.13
N SER A 27 -36.54 -79.33 -79.31
CA SER A 27 -37.62 -80.34 -79.23
C SER A 27 -38.73 -79.74 -78.37
N GLU A 28 -39.74 -79.13 -78.98
CA GLU A 28 -41.01 -79.75 -79.35
C GLU A 28 -42.11 -79.67 -78.27
N ARG A 29 -43.09 -78.83 -78.62
CA ARG A 29 -44.55 -79.04 -78.53
C ARG A 29 -45.16 -79.32 -77.15
N ARG A 30 -45.99 -78.36 -76.71
CA ARG A 30 -47.45 -78.59 -76.64
C ARG A 30 -48.22 -77.28 -76.72
N SER A 31 -49.25 -77.30 -77.56
CA SER A 31 -50.28 -76.27 -77.72
C SER A 31 -51.08 -76.06 -76.43
N TYR A 32 -51.69 -74.89 -76.25
CA TYR A 32 -53.15 -74.64 -76.06
C TYR A 32 -53.31 -73.14 -75.73
N ARG A 33 -53.79 -72.31 -76.65
CA ARG A 33 -55.19 -71.84 -76.73
C ARG A 33 -55.66 -71.06 -75.48
N VAL A 34 -56.22 -69.88 -75.75
CA VAL A 34 -57.02 -68.97 -74.90
C VAL A 34 -56.22 -67.92 -74.10
N HIS A 35 -56.32 -66.65 -74.51
CA HIS A 35 -56.75 -65.52 -73.66
C HIS A 35 -56.67 -64.18 -74.41
N SER A 36 -57.55 -63.99 -75.41
CA SER A 36 -57.89 -62.67 -75.96
C SER A 36 -58.63 -61.78 -74.93
N ARG A 37 -58.91 -62.29 -73.72
CA ARG A 37 -59.61 -61.55 -72.64
C ARG A 37 -58.73 -60.50 -71.95
N TRP A 38 -57.46 -60.79 -71.65
CA TRP A 38 -56.59 -59.88 -70.88
C TRP A 38 -56.23 -58.58 -71.61
N LEU A 39 -56.19 -58.58 -72.95
CA LEU A 39 -55.99 -57.36 -73.74
C LEU A 39 -57.22 -56.43 -73.66
N TYR A 40 -58.44 -56.99 -73.73
CA TYR A 40 -59.69 -56.22 -73.54
C TYR A 40 -59.91 -55.82 -72.08
N THR A 41 -59.44 -56.60 -71.11
CA THR A 41 -59.47 -56.19 -69.69
C THR A 41 -58.49 -55.05 -69.43
N GLY A 42 -57.26 -55.10 -69.98
CA GLY A 42 -56.28 -54.02 -69.86
C GLY A 42 -56.72 -52.73 -70.53
N VAL A 43 -57.28 -52.80 -71.75
CA VAL A 43 -57.84 -51.62 -72.44
C VAL A 43 -59.10 -51.10 -71.73
N GLY A 44 -59.97 -51.98 -71.23
CA GLY A 44 -61.14 -51.60 -70.46
C GLY A 44 -60.78 -50.93 -69.13
N VAL A 45 -59.78 -51.45 -68.43
CA VAL A 45 -59.24 -50.83 -67.21
C VAL A 45 -58.56 -49.50 -67.51
N PHE A 46 -57.78 -49.40 -68.59
CA PHE A 46 -57.16 -48.13 -69.01
C PHE A 46 -58.20 -47.06 -69.39
N MET A 47 -59.25 -47.43 -70.15
CA MET A 47 -60.36 -46.53 -70.46
C MET A 47 -61.13 -46.14 -69.21
N ALA A 48 -61.43 -47.09 -68.30
CA ALA A 48 -62.08 -46.79 -67.03
C ALA A 48 -61.23 -45.85 -66.16
N LEU A 49 -59.92 -46.10 -66.04
CA LEU A 49 -58.99 -45.23 -65.32
C LEU A 49 -58.82 -43.87 -65.99
N SER A 50 -58.88 -43.79 -67.32
CA SER A 50 -58.82 -42.51 -68.06
C SER A 50 -60.11 -41.70 -67.87
N VAL A 51 -61.27 -42.35 -67.84
CA VAL A 51 -62.56 -41.71 -67.53
C VAL A 51 -62.59 -41.26 -66.07
N LEU A 52 -62.09 -42.09 -65.14
CA LEU A 52 -61.99 -41.75 -63.72
C LEU A 52 -61.00 -40.60 -63.49
N TYR A 53 -59.85 -40.60 -64.17
CA TYR A 53 -58.86 -39.51 -64.11
C TYR A 53 -59.41 -38.22 -64.73
N GLY A 54 -60.11 -38.31 -65.86
CA GLY A 54 -60.79 -37.15 -66.47
C GLY A 54 -61.91 -36.59 -65.60
N PHE A 55 -62.70 -37.46 -64.96
CA PHE A 55 -63.71 -37.07 -63.98
C PHE A 55 -63.09 -36.43 -62.74
N ASP A 56 -62.00 -37.01 -62.23
CA ASP A 56 -61.26 -36.50 -61.08
C ASP A 56 -60.61 -35.13 -61.38
N LEU A 57 -60.06 -34.96 -62.59
CA LEU A 57 -59.50 -33.70 -63.05
C LEU A 57 -60.57 -32.60 -63.02
N VAL A 58 -61.73 -32.85 -63.63
CA VAL A 58 -62.86 -31.90 -63.66
C VAL A 58 -63.41 -31.64 -62.25
N ASN A 59 -63.52 -32.67 -61.41
CA ASN A 59 -64.07 -32.55 -60.07
C ASN A 59 -63.12 -31.84 -59.08
N SER A 60 -61.83 -31.76 -59.39
CA SER A 60 -60.82 -31.06 -58.58
C SER A 60 -60.62 -29.58 -58.93
N ILE A 61 -61.24 -29.07 -60.01
CA ILE A 61 -61.11 -27.67 -60.42
C ILE A 61 -61.75 -26.77 -59.36
N GLY A 62 -61.00 -25.76 -58.88
CA GLY A 62 -61.48 -24.79 -57.89
C GLY A 62 -61.58 -25.35 -56.46
N ARG A 63 -60.87 -26.45 -56.16
CA ARG A 63 -60.79 -27.05 -54.82
C ARG A 63 -59.37 -27.06 -54.31
N VAL A 64 -59.24 -27.00 -52.98
CA VAL A 64 -57.95 -27.14 -52.29
C VAL A 64 -57.41 -28.56 -52.55
N PRO A 65 -56.11 -28.73 -52.81
CA PRO A 65 -55.53 -30.05 -53.03
C PRO A 65 -55.88 -31.04 -51.91
N ARG A 66 -56.23 -32.27 -52.28
CA ARG A 66 -56.52 -33.33 -51.30
C ARG A 66 -55.26 -33.65 -50.50
N GLY A 67 -55.45 -33.92 -49.21
CA GLY A 67 -54.35 -34.11 -48.26
C GLY A 67 -53.79 -32.78 -47.73
N THR A 68 -54.31 -31.61 -48.10
CA THR A 68 -53.87 -30.35 -47.48
C THR A 68 -54.44 -30.19 -46.08
N GLU A 69 -53.55 -29.89 -45.14
CA GLU A 69 -53.82 -29.57 -43.75
C GLU A 69 -53.21 -28.20 -43.45
N VAL A 70 -53.90 -27.36 -42.68
CA VAL A 70 -53.42 -26.03 -42.26
C VAL A 70 -53.55 -25.98 -40.75
N ALA A 71 -52.42 -25.92 -40.04
CA ALA A 71 -52.35 -25.85 -38.58
C ALA A 71 -53.27 -26.88 -37.86
N GLY A 72 -53.28 -28.12 -38.33
CA GLY A 72 -54.09 -29.21 -37.75
C GLY A 72 -55.52 -29.34 -38.31
N SER A 73 -55.99 -28.41 -39.14
CA SER A 73 -57.32 -28.47 -39.78
C SER A 73 -57.25 -29.03 -41.20
N GLU A 74 -57.93 -30.16 -41.45
CA GLU A 74 -58.00 -30.81 -42.76
C GLU A 74 -58.95 -30.06 -43.70
N VAL A 75 -58.38 -29.37 -44.70
CA VAL A 75 -59.12 -28.57 -45.70
C VAL A 75 -59.08 -29.16 -47.11
N GLY A 76 -58.31 -30.22 -47.31
CA GLY A 76 -58.11 -30.84 -48.62
C GLY A 76 -59.39 -31.39 -49.24
N GLY A 77 -59.62 -31.08 -50.53
CA GLY A 77 -60.80 -31.54 -51.28
C GLY A 77 -62.07 -30.72 -51.09
N MET A 78 -62.04 -29.69 -50.22
CA MET A 78 -63.09 -28.69 -50.08
C MET A 78 -63.01 -27.63 -51.20
N THR A 79 -64.11 -26.92 -51.43
CA THR A 79 -64.04 -25.69 -52.24
C THR A 79 -63.26 -24.63 -51.46
N THR A 80 -62.57 -23.72 -52.15
CA THR A 80 -61.79 -22.67 -51.49
C THR A 80 -62.63 -21.85 -50.50
N ALA A 81 -63.90 -21.56 -50.85
CA ALA A 81 -64.83 -20.83 -49.99
C ALA A 81 -65.30 -21.64 -48.76
N ASP A 82 -65.43 -22.96 -48.87
CA ASP A 82 -65.80 -23.81 -47.73
C ASP A 82 -64.60 -24.08 -46.81
N ALA A 83 -63.40 -24.22 -47.39
CA ALA A 83 -62.15 -24.32 -46.65
C ALA A 83 -61.87 -23.03 -45.85
N GLU A 84 -62.04 -21.85 -46.45
CA GLU A 84 -61.88 -20.56 -45.77
C GLU A 84 -62.83 -20.46 -44.56
N ARG A 85 -64.11 -20.77 -44.74
CA ARG A 85 -65.10 -20.74 -43.65
C ARG A 85 -64.74 -21.70 -42.52
N ARG A 86 -64.24 -22.88 -42.85
CA ARG A 86 -63.82 -23.89 -41.88
C ARG A 86 -62.62 -23.42 -41.06
N LEU A 87 -61.62 -22.82 -41.72
CA LEU A 87 -60.44 -22.25 -41.05
C LEU A 87 -60.83 -21.08 -40.14
N VAL A 88 -61.74 -20.21 -40.59
CA VAL A 88 -62.27 -19.11 -39.76
C VAL A 88 -63.02 -19.64 -38.53
N GLU A 89 -63.79 -20.73 -38.66
CA GLU A 89 -64.54 -21.30 -37.54
C GLU A 89 -63.64 -22.04 -36.51
N GLU A 90 -62.60 -22.74 -36.96
CA GLU A 90 -61.73 -23.51 -36.06
C GLU A 90 -60.57 -22.70 -35.49
N LEU A 91 -59.89 -21.93 -36.33
CA LEU A 91 -58.67 -21.20 -35.97
C LEU A 91 -58.94 -19.73 -35.68
N GLY A 92 -60.13 -19.22 -36.00
CA GLY A 92 -60.54 -17.84 -35.71
C GLY A 92 -60.39 -17.43 -34.23
N PRO A 93 -60.79 -18.26 -33.25
CA PRO A 93 -60.57 -17.94 -31.84
C PRO A 93 -59.09 -17.85 -31.46
N GLN A 94 -58.24 -18.73 -31.99
CA GLN A 94 -56.79 -18.75 -31.72
C GLN A 94 -56.04 -17.57 -32.34
N VAL A 95 -56.57 -17.03 -33.44
CA VAL A 95 -56.08 -15.81 -34.11
C VAL A 95 -56.29 -14.55 -33.27
N ASP A 96 -57.24 -14.57 -32.34
CA ASP A 96 -57.58 -13.44 -31.46
C ASP A 96 -56.95 -13.57 -30.06
N ASP A 97 -56.26 -14.67 -29.77
CA ASP A 97 -55.60 -14.89 -28.49
C ASP A 97 -54.35 -13.98 -28.33
N GLU A 98 -54.08 -13.56 -27.10
CA GLU A 98 -52.88 -12.76 -26.78
C GLU A 98 -51.62 -13.62 -26.97
N VAL A 99 -50.61 -13.06 -27.63
CA VAL A 99 -49.36 -13.75 -27.93
C VAL A 99 -48.30 -13.37 -26.91
N ASP A 100 -47.74 -14.37 -26.22
CA ASP A 100 -46.61 -14.16 -25.32
C ASP A 100 -45.34 -13.88 -26.12
N LEU A 101 -44.74 -12.71 -25.93
CA LEU A 101 -43.47 -12.32 -26.52
C LEU A 101 -42.35 -12.37 -25.47
N ARG A 102 -41.26 -13.06 -25.78
CA ARG A 102 -40.08 -13.19 -24.91
C ARG A 102 -38.87 -12.51 -25.55
N ALA A 103 -38.52 -11.33 -25.05
CA ALA A 103 -37.31 -10.60 -25.42
C ALA A 103 -36.23 -10.83 -24.36
N GLY A 104 -35.49 -11.93 -24.47
CA GLY A 104 -34.43 -12.28 -23.51
C GLY A 104 -34.94 -12.33 -22.07
N ALA A 105 -34.55 -11.35 -21.24
CA ALA A 105 -34.96 -11.27 -19.83
C ALA A 105 -36.36 -10.65 -19.58
N VAL A 106 -37.00 -10.09 -20.61
CA VAL A 106 -38.30 -9.41 -20.51
C VAL A 106 -39.37 -10.18 -21.28
N SER A 107 -40.50 -10.47 -20.63
CA SER A 107 -41.68 -11.05 -21.24
C SER A 107 -42.83 -10.05 -21.28
N THR A 108 -43.55 -9.98 -22.39
CA THR A 108 -44.73 -9.12 -22.56
C THR A 108 -45.80 -9.83 -23.38
N THR A 109 -47.03 -9.36 -23.33
CA THR A 109 -48.13 -9.87 -24.15
C THR A 109 -48.40 -8.94 -25.33
N LEU A 110 -48.68 -9.50 -26.50
CA LEU A 110 -49.05 -8.80 -27.71
C LEU A 110 -50.49 -9.14 -28.09
N ASP A 111 -51.33 -8.13 -28.21
CA ASP A 111 -52.66 -8.25 -28.83
C ASP A 111 -52.50 -8.17 -30.36
N PRO A 112 -52.75 -9.26 -31.13
CA PRO A 112 -52.61 -9.29 -32.58
C PRO A 112 -53.46 -8.22 -33.29
N GLN A 113 -54.69 -7.99 -32.82
CA GLN A 113 -55.64 -7.06 -33.44
C GLN A 113 -55.19 -5.60 -33.25
N ALA A 114 -54.59 -5.29 -32.08
CA ALA A 114 -54.08 -3.95 -31.79
C ALA A 114 -52.94 -3.54 -32.74
N VAL A 115 -52.07 -4.50 -33.11
CA VAL A 115 -50.96 -4.26 -34.05
C VAL A 115 -51.32 -4.54 -35.51
N GLY A 116 -52.53 -5.02 -35.79
CA GLY A 116 -53.02 -5.29 -37.14
C GLY A 116 -52.48 -6.59 -37.74
N LEU A 117 -52.03 -7.52 -36.90
CA LEU A 117 -51.77 -8.91 -37.29
C LEU A 117 -53.10 -9.58 -37.58
N SER A 118 -53.18 -10.22 -38.73
CA SER A 118 -54.36 -10.99 -39.14
C SER A 118 -53.92 -12.04 -40.14
N VAL A 119 -54.69 -13.12 -40.21
CA VAL A 119 -54.45 -14.19 -41.16
C VAL A 119 -55.09 -13.85 -42.51
N ASP A 120 -54.31 -13.96 -43.59
CA ASP A 120 -54.80 -13.99 -44.96
C ASP A 120 -55.22 -15.42 -45.31
N TRP A 121 -56.49 -15.74 -45.04
CA TRP A 121 -57.05 -17.06 -45.33
C TRP A 121 -57.02 -17.39 -46.83
N GLN A 122 -57.25 -16.41 -47.71
CA GLN A 122 -57.19 -16.62 -49.16
C GLN A 122 -55.76 -16.86 -49.63
N GLY A 123 -54.81 -16.04 -49.19
CA GLY A 123 -53.38 -16.22 -49.47
C GLY A 123 -52.80 -17.52 -48.87
N THR A 124 -53.43 -18.07 -47.83
CA THR A 124 -53.10 -19.39 -47.28
C THR A 124 -53.55 -20.54 -48.18
N LEU A 125 -54.77 -20.47 -48.69
CA LEU A 125 -55.28 -21.47 -49.62
C LEU A 125 -54.61 -21.37 -50.99
N ASP A 126 -54.21 -20.18 -51.43
CA ASP A 126 -53.46 -19.98 -52.67
C ASP A 126 -52.05 -20.59 -52.61
N ARG A 127 -51.42 -20.60 -51.42
CA ARG A 127 -50.12 -21.27 -51.20
C ARG A 127 -50.21 -22.80 -51.25
N ALA A 128 -51.38 -23.39 -50.98
CA ALA A 128 -51.60 -24.81 -51.19
C ALA A 128 -51.52 -25.20 -52.69
N GLY A 129 -51.74 -24.23 -53.59
CA GLY A 129 -51.57 -24.39 -55.03
C GLY A 129 -52.67 -25.24 -55.70
N GLU A 130 -52.46 -25.57 -56.98
CA GLU A 130 -53.38 -26.42 -57.74
C GLU A 130 -53.07 -27.91 -57.53
N GLN A 131 -54.12 -28.75 -57.59
CA GLN A 131 -53.94 -30.19 -57.46
C GLN A 131 -53.00 -30.73 -58.57
N PRO A 132 -51.95 -31.50 -58.23
CA PRO A 132 -50.94 -31.95 -59.20
C PRO A 132 -51.55 -32.74 -60.36
N LEU A 133 -51.02 -32.54 -61.57
CA LEU A 133 -51.48 -33.24 -62.80
C LEU A 133 -50.99 -34.69 -62.88
N ASN A 134 -49.94 -35.07 -62.14
CA ASN A 134 -49.40 -36.43 -62.18
C ASN A 134 -50.37 -37.43 -61.48
N PRO A 135 -50.82 -38.50 -62.17
CA PRO A 135 -51.82 -39.43 -61.63
C PRO A 135 -51.33 -40.22 -60.41
N ILE A 136 -50.02 -40.44 -60.25
CA ILE A 136 -49.46 -41.16 -59.10
C ILE A 136 -49.50 -40.27 -57.85
N THR A 137 -49.13 -38.99 -57.97
CA THR A 137 -49.13 -38.05 -56.83
C THR A 137 -50.54 -37.75 -56.33
N ARG A 138 -51.54 -37.70 -57.23
CA ARG A 138 -52.96 -37.57 -56.84
C ARG A 138 -53.51 -38.77 -56.08
N LEU A 139 -53.00 -39.96 -56.38
CA LEU A 139 -53.37 -41.17 -55.65
C LEU A 139 -52.68 -41.22 -54.28
N ILE A 140 -51.44 -40.74 -54.18
CA ILE A 140 -50.68 -40.68 -52.92
C ILE A 140 -51.29 -39.62 -51.98
N SER A 141 -51.71 -38.47 -52.50
CA SER A 141 -52.34 -37.40 -51.71
C SER A 141 -53.74 -37.75 -51.14
N LEU A 142 -54.26 -38.96 -51.42
CA LEU A 142 -55.46 -39.50 -50.74
C LEU A 142 -55.13 -40.16 -49.39
N VAL A 143 -53.86 -40.49 -49.15
CA VAL A 143 -53.43 -41.25 -47.97
C VAL A 143 -52.42 -40.46 -47.12
N TRP A 144 -51.80 -39.42 -47.70
CA TRP A 144 -50.75 -38.63 -47.07
C TRP A 144 -51.18 -37.17 -47.02
N SER A 145 -51.00 -36.53 -45.86
CA SER A 145 -51.22 -35.11 -45.69
C SER A 145 -49.97 -34.29 -46.04
N THR A 146 -50.18 -33.02 -46.39
CA THR A 146 -49.14 -32.01 -46.61
C THR A 146 -49.58 -30.76 -45.87
N ASP A 147 -48.73 -30.34 -44.94
CA ASP A 147 -48.94 -29.14 -44.14
C ASP A 147 -48.64 -27.88 -44.98
N VAL A 148 -49.55 -26.92 -44.95
CA VAL A 148 -49.40 -25.61 -45.58
C VAL A 148 -49.47 -24.54 -44.50
N GLY A 149 -48.36 -23.84 -44.28
CA GLY A 149 -48.28 -22.78 -43.27
C GLY A 149 -49.23 -21.61 -43.53
N ILE A 150 -49.61 -20.89 -42.48
CA ILE A 150 -50.56 -19.76 -42.54
C ILE A 150 -49.89 -18.50 -43.13
N ALA A 151 -50.65 -17.65 -43.82
CA ALA A 151 -50.16 -16.40 -44.42
C ALA A 151 -50.59 -15.29 -43.49
N SER A 152 -49.62 -14.60 -42.91
CA SER A 152 -49.88 -13.40 -42.14
C SER A 152 -49.95 -12.20 -43.09
N VAL A 153 -50.95 -11.34 -42.92
CA VAL A 153 -50.92 -10.00 -43.52
C VAL A 153 -49.77 -9.24 -42.86
N ILE A 154 -49.03 -8.42 -43.62
CA ILE A 154 -47.85 -7.69 -43.14
C ILE A 154 -48.27 -6.30 -42.61
N PRO A 155 -48.37 -6.05 -41.28
CA PRO A 155 -48.56 -4.73 -40.72
C PRO A 155 -47.22 -4.03 -40.47
N ASP A 156 -46.76 -3.20 -41.41
CA ASP A 156 -45.40 -2.64 -41.31
C ASP A 156 -45.23 -1.60 -40.18
N ALA A 157 -46.19 -0.72 -39.92
CA ALA A 157 -45.95 0.43 -39.04
C ALA A 157 -46.31 0.19 -37.56
N ARG A 158 -47.42 -0.51 -37.26
CA ARG A 158 -47.91 -0.66 -35.88
C ARG A 158 -47.15 -1.70 -35.08
N LEU A 159 -46.78 -2.82 -35.71
CA LEU A 159 -45.94 -3.84 -35.09
C LEU A 159 -44.54 -3.28 -34.79
N THR A 160 -43.96 -2.54 -35.74
CA THR A 160 -42.68 -1.86 -35.54
C THR A 160 -42.75 -0.85 -34.38
N ASP A 161 -43.78 0.00 -34.32
CA ASP A 161 -43.97 0.97 -33.21
C ASP A 161 -44.19 0.26 -31.85
N PHE A 162 -44.84 -0.90 -31.83
CA PHE A 162 -44.93 -1.74 -30.63
C PHE A 162 -43.55 -2.28 -30.22
N LEU A 163 -42.80 -2.87 -31.16
CA LEU A 163 -41.46 -3.42 -30.91
C LEU A 163 -40.46 -2.32 -30.51
N GLU A 164 -40.56 -1.11 -31.06
CA GLU A 164 -39.76 0.05 -30.65
C GLU A 164 -40.08 0.47 -29.20
N ARG A 165 -41.37 0.49 -28.82
CA ARG A 165 -41.77 0.74 -27.42
C ARG A 165 -41.30 -0.37 -26.48
N LEU A 166 -41.34 -1.62 -26.93
CA LEU A 166 -40.82 -2.75 -26.18
C LEU A 166 -39.30 -2.64 -26.01
N ALA A 167 -38.58 -2.25 -27.06
CA ALA A 167 -37.14 -2.00 -27.01
C ALA A 167 -36.79 -0.93 -25.97
N LEU A 168 -37.58 0.14 -25.82
CA LEU A 168 -37.33 1.15 -24.77
C LEU A 168 -37.41 0.60 -23.33
N GLN A 169 -38.07 -0.54 -23.12
CA GLN A 169 -38.19 -1.20 -21.82
C GLN A 169 -37.24 -2.39 -21.68
N ALA A 170 -36.96 -3.08 -22.79
CA ALA A 170 -36.15 -4.29 -22.85
C ALA A 170 -34.66 -4.00 -23.08
N ASP A 171 -34.31 -2.87 -23.69
CA ASP A 171 -32.93 -2.48 -23.95
C ASP A 171 -32.31 -1.86 -22.70
N PHE A 172 -31.18 -2.40 -22.28
CA PHE A 172 -30.38 -1.83 -21.19
C PHE A 172 -28.90 -2.10 -21.40
N GLU A 173 -28.07 -1.18 -20.91
CA GLU A 173 -26.62 -1.31 -20.93
C GLU A 173 -26.15 -2.39 -19.94
N PRO A 174 -25.01 -3.07 -20.23
CA PRO A 174 -24.44 -4.05 -19.32
C PRO A 174 -24.18 -3.43 -17.94
N ARG A 175 -24.57 -4.14 -16.88
CA ARG A 175 -24.35 -3.72 -15.50
C ARG A 175 -23.32 -4.62 -14.86
N GLU A 176 -22.23 -4.01 -14.43
CA GLU A 176 -21.11 -4.76 -13.89
C GLU A 176 -21.35 -5.29 -12.48
N GLY A 177 -20.65 -6.39 -12.17
CA GLY A 177 -20.67 -7.01 -10.86
C GLY A 177 -19.84 -6.24 -9.83
N ALA A 178 -20.28 -6.26 -8.58
CA ALA A 178 -19.54 -5.69 -7.46
C ALA A 178 -19.84 -6.42 -6.15
N ILE A 179 -18.86 -6.45 -5.24
CA ILE A 179 -19.00 -6.95 -3.87
C ILE A 179 -18.44 -5.88 -2.94
N TRP A 180 -19.17 -5.53 -1.90
CA TRP A 180 -18.71 -4.60 -0.88
C TRP A 180 -19.28 -4.96 0.49
N PHE A 181 -18.74 -4.35 1.53
CA PHE A 181 -19.20 -4.52 2.89
C PHE A 181 -19.90 -3.26 3.39
N ASP A 182 -21.06 -3.44 4.00
CA ASP A 182 -21.73 -2.43 4.83
C ASP A 182 -21.61 -2.86 6.28
N ARG A 183 -20.60 -2.32 6.97
CA ARG A 183 -20.06 -2.88 8.22
C ARG A 183 -19.68 -4.35 8.06
N ASP A 184 -20.35 -5.25 8.78
CA ASP A 184 -20.17 -6.70 8.74
C ASP A 184 -21.13 -7.40 7.77
N GLN A 185 -21.95 -6.67 7.02
CA GLN A 185 -22.88 -7.25 6.04
C GLN A 185 -22.30 -7.24 4.64
N VAL A 186 -22.27 -8.42 4.01
CA VAL A 186 -21.91 -8.56 2.59
C VAL A 186 -23.04 -8.00 1.73
N ARG A 187 -22.69 -7.11 0.81
CA ARG A 187 -23.57 -6.59 -0.24
C ARG A 187 -22.96 -6.90 -1.59
N SER A 188 -23.82 -7.17 -2.57
CA SER A 188 -23.36 -7.48 -3.91
C SER A 188 -24.34 -6.99 -4.97
N ALA A 189 -23.79 -6.77 -6.16
CA ALA A 189 -24.52 -6.63 -7.40
C ALA A 189 -24.02 -7.76 -8.32
N ILE A 190 -24.92 -8.64 -8.74
CA ILE A 190 -24.60 -9.67 -9.73
C ILE A 190 -24.56 -9.00 -11.10
N PRO A 191 -23.53 -9.25 -11.93
CA PRO A 191 -23.44 -8.68 -13.26
C PRO A 191 -24.62 -9.13 -14.12
N LEU A 192 -25.09 -8.23 -14.97
CA LEU A 192 -26.16 -8.49 -15.93
C LEU A 192 -25.72 -8.00 -17.30
N ASP A 193 -25.60 -8.93 -18.25
CA ASP A 193 -25.27 -8.65 -19.64
C ASP A 193 -26.27 -7.68 -20.26
N GLY A 194 -25.77 -6.74 -21.04
CA GLY A 194 -26.61 -5.78 -21.75
C GLY A 194 -27.40 -6.49 -22.82
N GLN A 195 -28.58 -5.95 -23.12
CA GLN A 195 -29.49 -6.52 -24.12
C GLN A 195 -29.97 -5.42 -25.05
N ARG A 196 -30.04 -5.73 -26.35
CA ARG A 196 -30.67 -4.88 -27.37
C ARG A 196 -31.59 -5.72 -28.26
N LEU A 197 -32.85 -5.33 -28.36
CA LEU A 197 -33.83 -5.99 -29.23
C LEU A 197 -33.49 -5.75 -30.71
N GLN A 198 -33.43 -6.82 -31.51
CA GLN A 198 -33.26 -6.70 -32.95
C GLN A 198 -34.63 -6.51 -33.59
N ILE A 199 -35.05 -5.25 -33.78
CA ILE A 199 -36.43 -4.90 -34.19
C ILE A 199 -36.83 -5.59 -35.49
N GLU A 200 -35.96 -5.58 -36.50
CA GLU A 200 -36.24 -6.15 -37.82
C GLU A 200 -36.40 -7.67 -37.76
N ASN A 201 -35.45 -8.37 -37.11
CA ASN A 201 -35.51 -9.83 -36.98
C ASN A 201 -36.63 -10.28 -36.02
N SER A 202 -36.96 -9.46 -35.02
CA SER A 202 -38.09 -9.68 -34.11
C SER A 202 -39.42 -9.55 -34.82
N ARG A 203 -39.55 -8.60 -35.75
CA ARG A 203 -40.73 -8.49 -36.60
C ARG A 203 -40.94 -9.76 -37.41
N ASP A 204 -39.88 -10.26 -38.04
CA ASP A 204 -39.99 -11.47 -38.85
C ASP A 204 -40.33 -12.71 -38.00
N ALA A 205 -39.71 -12.83 -36.82
CA ALA A 205 -40.04 -13.90 -35.86
C ALA A 205 -41.51 -13.86 -35.40
N VAL A 206 -42.05 -12.67 -35.11
CA VAL A 206 -43.48 -12.52 -34.78
C VAL A 206 -44.36 -12.92 -35.96
N LEU A 207 -44.04 -12.48 -37.18
CA LEU A 207 -44.85 -12.79 -38.37
C LEU A 207 -44.91 -14.30 -38.68
N GLU A 208 -43.85 -15.03 -38.34
CA GLU A 208 -43.70 -16.47 -38.59
C GLU A 208 -44.31 -17.33 -37.47
N HIS A 209 -44.14 -16.93 -36.21
CA HIS A 209 -44.39 -17.80 -35.04
C HIS A 209 -45.52 -17.33 -34.10
N TRP A 210 -46.23 -16.23 -34.40
CA TRP A 210 -47.25 -15.70 -33.48
C TRP A 210 -48.47 -16.61 -33.24
N LEU A 211 -48.65 -17.65 -34.05
CA LEU A 211 -49.70 -18.67 -33.87
C LEU A 211 -49.18 -19.95 -33.18
N ASP A 212 -47.92 -19.98 -32.76
CA ASP A 212 -47.34 -21.11 -32.03
C ASP A 212 -47.81 -21.09 -30.57
N ASP A 213 -48.18 -22.26 -30.03
CA ASP A 213 -48.72 -22.40 -28.67
C ASP A 213 -47.73 -21.97 -27.56
N ASP A 214 -46.42 -21.92 -27.83
CA ASP A 214 -45.36 -21.60 -26.86
C ASP A 214 -44.98 -20.09 -26.84
N GLY A 215 -45.64 -19.26 -27.68
CA GLY A 215 -45.32 -17.84 -27.87
C GLY A 215 -44.08 -17.60 -28.75
N VAL A 216 -43.66 -16.33 -28.86
CA VAL A 216 -42.58 -15.91 -29.77
C VAL A 216 -41.35 -15.45 -29.00
N ASP A 217 -40.21 -16.10 -29.25
CA ASP A 217 -38.90 -15.65 -28.80
C ASP A 217 -38.32 -14.59 -29.75
N LEU A 218 -38.14 -13.37 -29.25
CA LEU A 218 -37.64 -12.24 -30.03
C LEU A 218 -36.10 -12.25 -30.04
N PRO A 219 -35.45 -12.16 -31.21
CA PRO A 219 -34.00 -12.07 -31.32
C PRO A 219 -33.44 -10.82 -30.63
N VAL A 220 -32.43 -11.02 -29.78
CA VAL A 220 -31.75 -9.96 -29.05
C VAL A 220 -30.23 -10.08 -29.23
N ASP A 221 -29.55 -8.95 -29.29
CA ASP A 221 -28.09 -8.87 -29.20
C ASP A 221 -27.68 -8.70 -27.74
N TYR A 222 -26.77 -9.56 -27.29
CA TYR A 222 -26.18 -9.47 -25.96
C TYR A 222 -24.83 -8.76 -26.00
N THR A 223 -24.62 -7.84 -25.06
CA THR A 223 -23.31 -7.25 -24.78
C THR A 223 -22.80 -7.84 -23.47
N PRO A 224 -21.77 -8.69 -23.49
CA PRO A 224 -21.28 -9.34 -22.28
C PRO A 224 -20.74 -8.32 -21.29
N THR A 225 -20.97 -8.56 -20.01
CA THR A 225 -20.29 -7.85 -18.92
C THR A 225 -18.81 -8.23 -18.86
N GLU A 226 -17.97 -7.32 -18.34
CA GLU A 226 -16.57 -7.64 -18.08
C GLU A 226 -16.44 -8.64 -16.91
N THR A 227 -17.32 -8.52 -15.93
CA THR A 227 -17.31 -9.35 -14.72
C THR A 227 -18.19 -10.58 -14.90
N ASP A 228 -17.64 -11.78 -14.65
CA ASP A 228 -18.43 -13.02 -14.73
C ASP A 228 -19.35 -13.23 -13.50
N ALA A 229 -20.60 -13.62 -13.75
CA ALA A 229 -21.60 -13.83 -12.71
C ALA A 229 -21.27 -15.01 -11.78
N GLU A 230 -20.67 -16.07 -12.30
CA GLU A 230 -20.31 -17.24 -11.51
C GLU A 230 -19.09 -16.95 -10.63
N GLN A 231 -18.12 -16.20 -11.14
CA GLN A 231 -17.00 -15.69 -10.36
C GLN A 231 -17.48 -14.83 -9.18
N VAL A 232 -18.41 -13.90 -9.40
CA VAL A 232 -18.96 -13.07 -8.30
C VAL A 232 -19.64 -13.94 -7.24
N ARG A 233 -20.46 -14.93 -7.64
CA ARG A 233 -21.08 -15.88 -6.70
C ARG A 233 -20.04 -16.70 -5.94
N ALA A 234 -18.98 -17.15 -6.62
CA ALA A 234 -17.90 -17.90 -6.00
C ALA A 234 -17.16 -17.05 -4.95
N LEU A 235 -16.84 -15.79 -5.25
CA LEU A 235 -16.18 -14.88 -4.31
C LEU A 235 -17.05 -14.56 -3.09
N ILE A 236 -18.37 -14.40 -3.29
CA ILE A 236 -19.32 -14.23 -2.17
C ILE A 236 -19.24 -15.44 -1.24
N ARG A 237 -19.39 -16.66 -1.78
CA ARG A 237 -19.39 -17.92 -1.03
C ARG A 237 -18.04 -18.25 -0.38
N ASP A 238 -16.94 -18.04 -1.09
CA ASP A 238 -15.63 -18.54 -0.71
C ASP A 238 -14.78 -17.51 0.05
N VAL A 239 -15.09 -16.21 -0.07
CA VAL A 239 -14.31 -15.14 0.56
C VAL A 239 -15.18 -14.20 1.38
N ALA A 240 -16.17 -13.53 0.78
CA ALA A 240 -16.88 -12.42 1.43
C ALA A 240 -17.72 -12.88 2.63
N GLU A 241 -18.57 -13.91 2.45
CA GLU A 241 -19.40 -14.47 3.51
C GLU A 241 -18.55 -15.11 4.63
N PRO A 242 -17.58 -16.00 4.32
CA PRO A 242 -16.62 -16.49 5.31
C PRO A 242 -15.98 -15.37 6.14
N ALA A 243 -15.47 -14.32 5.49
CA ALA A 243 -14.77 -13.24 6.17
C ALA A 243 -15.67 -12.45 7.14
N ALA A 244 -16.94 -12.24 6.77
CA ALA A 244 -17.91 -11.51 7.59
C ALA A 244 -18.54 -12.31 8.74
N THR A 245 -18.49 -13.66 8.70
CA THR A 245 -19.33 -14.50 9.58
C THR A 245 -18.84 -14.58 11.03
N ARG A 246 -17.53 -14.66 11.28
CA ARG A 246 -16.95 -14.86 12.62
C ARG A 246 -15.77 -13.93 12.90
N ASP A 247 -15.63 -13.54 14.15
CA ASP A 247 -14.47 -12.77 14.61
C ASP A 247 -13.16 -13.54 14.44
N VAL A 248 -12.09 -12.80 14.19
CA VAL A 248 -10.71 -13.27 14.32
C VAL A 248 -10.16 -12.73 15.64
N THR A 249 -9.64 -13.62 16.48
CA THR A 249 -9.00 -13.25 17.74
C THR A 249 -7.49 -13.29 17.59
N LEU A 250 -6.83 -12.18 17.90
CA LEU A 250 -5.39 -12.07 18.02
C LEU A 250 -5.04 -12.32 19.48
N LEU A 251 -4.24 -13.35 19.75
CA LEU A 251 -3.78 -13.63 21.10
C LEU A 251 -2.43 -12.95 21.33
N ALA A 252 -2.49 -11.81 22.01
CA ALA A 252 -1.36 -11.04 22.47
C ALA A 252 -1.04 -11.36 23.94
N SER A 253 0.06 -10.84 24.46
CA SER A 253 0.43 -10.99 25.88
C SER A 253 0.84 -9.68 26.50
N ARG A 254 0.96 -9.60 27.83
CA ARG A 254 1.78 -8.60 28.53
C ARG A 254 3.11 -9.22 28.97
N ILE A 255 4.15 -8.41 29.11
CA ILE A 255 5.34 -8.83 29.86
C ILE A 255 4.95 -8.89 31.35
N ARG A 256 5.46 -9.90 32.05
CA ARG A 256 5.25 -10.04 33.49
C ARG A 256 5.96 -8.95 34.27
N GLU A 257 5.53 -8.72 35.51
CA GLU A 257 6.20 -7.77 36.41
C GLU A 257 7.69 -8.10 36.65
N ASP A 258 8.08 -9.37 36.52
CA ASP A 258 9.46 -9.82 36.64
C ASP A 258 10.29 -9.70 35.33
N GLY A 259 9.69 -9.17 34.27
CA GLY A 259 10.33 -8.98 32.96
C GLY A 259 10.32 -10.23 32.07
N THR A 260 9.69 -11.33 32.48
CA THR A 260 9.64 -12.56 31.67
C THR A 260 8.45 -12.58 30.71
N GLU A 261 8.61 -13.28 29.58
CA GLU A 261 7.52 -13.53 28.64
C GLU A 261 6.60 -14.66 29.13
N PRO A 262 5.30 -14.60 28.85
CA PRO A 262 4.39 -15.72 29.09
C PRO A 262 4.79 -16.99 28.35
N PRO A 263 4.58 -18.18 28.95
CA PRO A 263 4.88 -19.44 28.29
C PRO A 263 4.02 -19.57 27.04
N VAL A 264 4.64 -20.06 25.98
CA VAL A 264 3.93 -20.47 24.78
C VAL A 264 3.47 -21.92 24.92
N THR A 265 2.28 -22.19 24.42
CA THR A 265 1.71 -23.52 24.23
C THR A 265 1.60 -23.81 22.74
N THR A 266 1.76 -25.07 22.37
CA THR A 266 1.58 -25.51 20.99
C THR A 266 0.13 -25.95 20.83
N ILE A 267 -0.62 -25.27 19.97
CA ILE A 267 -1.95 -25.72 19.56
C ILE A 267 -1.92 -26.26 18.14
N THR A 268 -2.65 -27.35 17.90
CA THR A 268 -2.91 -27.81 16.54
C THR A 268 -4.06 -27.00 15.97
N THR A 269 -3.78 -26.16 14.97
CA THR A 269 -4.80 -25.44 14.22
C THR A 269 -4.78 -25.85 12.76
N ARG A 270 -5.97 -25.91 12.15
CA ARG A 270 -6.13 -26.13 10.72
C ARG A 270 -6.00 -24.78 10.02
N LEU A 271 -4.81 -24.43 9.55
CA LEU A 271 -4.66 -23.27 8.67
C LEU A 271 -5.39 -23.55 7.35
N PRO A 272 -6.17 -22.60 6.81
CA PRO A 272 -6.84 -22.78 5.54
C PRO A 272 -5.79 -22.91 4.43
N ALA A 273 -5.99 -23.87 3.53
CA ALA A 273 -5.25 -23.91 2.28
C ALA A 273 -5.57 -22.64 1.47
N PRO A 274 -4.60 -22.05 0.74
CA PRO A 274 -4.88 -20.94 -0.17
C PRO A 274 -6.05 -21.33 -1.12
N PRO A 275 -6.92 -20.38 -1.48
CA PRO A 275 -8.06 -20.67 -2.35
C PRO A 275 -7.55 -21.36 -3.63
N PRO A 276 -8.15 -22.49 -4.04
CA PRO A 276 -7.72 -23.15 -5.25
C PRO A 276 -7.99 -22.23 -6.45
N PRO A 277 -7.15 -22.25 -7.49
CA PRO A 277 -7.51 -21.67 -8.77
C PRO A 277 -8.82 -22.29 -9.26
N ALA A 278 -9.63 -21.49 -9.97
CA ALA A 278 -10.98 -21.87 -10.39
C ALA A 278 -11.02 -23.29 -11.00
N GLY A 279 -11.91 -24.13 -10.48
CA GLY A 279 -12.16 -25.49 -10.99
C GLY A 279 -11.31 -26.63 -10.38
N ARG A 280 -10.56 -26.41 -9.28
CA ARG A 280 -9.86 -27.49 -8.54
C ARG A 280 -10.45 -27.73 -7.16
N GLU A 281 -10.42 -28.99 -6.71
CA GLU A 281 -10.81 -29.38 -5.35
C GLU A 281 -9.91 -28.68 -4.30
N ARG A 282 -10.54 -28.21 -3.22
CA ARG A 282 -9.86 -27.55 -2.10
C ARG A 282 -8.96 -28.59 -1.41
N PRO A 283 -7.65 -28.34 -1.23
CA PRO A 283 -6.79 -29.25 -0.48
C PRO A 283 -7.37 -29.50 0.92
N GLU A 284 -7.22 -30.72 1.46
CA GLU A 284 -7.53 -30.97 2.87
C GLU A 284 -6.72 -29.99 3.75
N SER A 285 -7.39 -29.43 4.76
CA SER A 285 -6.76 -28.50 5.71
C SER A 285 -5.62 -29.21 6.41
N ALA A 286 -4.39 -28.77 6.16
CA ALA A 286 -3.24 -29.32 6.86
C ALA A 286 -3.30 -28.86 8.31
N GLU A 287 -3.35 -29.82 9.24
CA GLU A 287 -3.10 -29.55 10.65
C GLU A 287 -1.68 -29.01 10.80
N ARG A 288 -1.57 -27.81 11.36
CA ARG A 288 -0.29 -27.18 11.71
C ARG A 288 -0.27 -26.90 13.20
N GLU A 289 0.84 -27.23 13.80
CA GLU A 289 1.17 -26.79 15.14
C GLU A 289 1.57 -25.32 15.08
N ILE A 290 0.83 -24.47 15.80
CA ILE A 290 1.19 -23.07 16.01
C ILE A 290 1.52 -22.90 17.49
N GLU A 291 2.67 -22.30 17.76
CA GLU A 291 3.02 -21.83 19.09
C GLU A 291 2.34 -20.49 19.35
N MET A 292 1.61 -20.40 20.45
CA MET A 292 0.92 -19.19 20.88
C MET A 292 0.95 -19.08 22.39
N ILE A 293 0.70 -17.89 22.94
CA ILE A 293 0.54 -17.71 24.39
C ILE A 293 -0.57 -18.62 24.91
N ASP A 294 -0.42 -19.19 26.10
CA ASP A 294 -1.50 -19.94 26.73
C ASP A 294 -2.72 -19.02 26.95
N PRO A 295 -3.89 -19.28 26.33
CA PRO A 295 -5.07 -18.42 26.48
C PRO A 295 -5.58 -18.32 27.93
N ASP A 296 -5.24 -19.28 28.79
CA ASP A 296 -5.62 -19.30 30.19
C ASP A 296 -4.59 -18.56 31.09
N ASP A 297 -3.49 -18.06 30.53
CA ASP A 297 -2.49 -17.26 31.26
C ASP A 297 -3.09 -15.89 31.65
N PRO A 298 -2.90 -15.42 32.89
CA PRO A 298 -3.42 -14.13 33.34
C PRO A 298 -2.90 -12.93 32.53
N ASP A 299 -1.74 -13.08 31.88
CA ASP A 299 -1.12 -12.05 31.04
C ASP A 299 -1.50 -12.17 29.57
N ALA A 300 -2.33 -13.15 29.18
CA ALA A 300 -2.90 -13.25 27.84
C ALA A 300 -3.91 -12.11 27.58
N VAL A 301 -3.78 -11.47 26.43
CA VAL A 301 -4.62 -10.36 25.99
C VAL A 301 -5.31 -10.74 24.68
N PRO A 302 -6.53 -11.30 24.72
CA PRO A 302 -7.30 -11.58 23.53
C PRO A 302 -7.81 -10.28 22.92
N VAL A 303 -7.40 -10.00 21.68
CA VAL A 303 -7.82 -8.83 20.90
C VAL A 303 -8.69 -9.29 19.74
N VAL A 304 -9.93 -8.82 19.69
CA VAL A 304 -10.85 -9.12 18.57
C VAL A 304 -10.56 -8.17 17.42
N PHE A 305 -10.29 -8.70 16.23
CA PHE A 305 -10.14 -7.90 15.02
C PHE A 305 -11.52 -7.41 14.55
N PRO A 306 -11.79 -6.08 14.52
CA PRO A 306 -13.13 -5.56 14.28
C PRO A 306 -13.71 -5.96 12.91
N ARG A 307 -14.76 -6.80 12.94
CA ARG A 307 -15.47 -7.23 11.73
C ARG A 307 -16.31 -6.13 11.09
N ASP A 308 -16.79 -5.19 11.89
CA ASP A 308 -17.64 -4.08 11.44
C ASP A 308 -16.85 -3.07 10.59
N ARG A 309 -15.52 -3.20 10.55
CA ARG A 309 -14.61 -2.42 9.72
C ARG A 309 -14.01 -3.24 8.57
N ILE A 310 -14.55 -4.42 8.26
CA ILE A 310 -14.01 -5.31 7.22
C ILE A 310 -13.89 -4.67 5.84
N GLY A 311 -14.81 -3.77 5.49
CA GLY A 311 -14.74 -3.02 4.23
C GLY A 311 -13.53 -2.07 4.11
N GLU A 312 -12.84 -1.77 5.21
CA GLU A 312 -11.62 -0.95 5.19
C GLU A 312 -10.37 -1.75 4.83
N TYR A 313 -10.31 -3.04 5.17
CA TYR A 313 -9.13 -3.89 4.96
C TYR A 313 -9.35 -5.05 3.99
N LEU A 314 -10.58 -5.33 3.56
CA LEU A 314 -10.89 -6.31 2.52
C LEU A 314 -11.82 -5.69 1.49
N THR A 315 -11.31 -5.54 0.26
CA THR A 315 -12.06 -4.97 -0.86
C THR A 315 -12.04 -5.91 -2.05
N PHE A 316 -12.98 -5.75 -2.97
CA PHE A 316 -13.02 -6.52 -4.22
C PHE A 316 -12.81 -5.54 -5.36
N VAL A 317 -11.67 -5.64 -6.03
CA VAL A 317 -11.28 -4.70 -7.08
C VAL A 317 -11.23 -5.42 -8.41
N ARG A 318 -11.73 -4.75 -9.44
CA ARG A 318 -11.64 -5.26 -10.81
C ARG A 318 -10.22 -5.10 -11.34
N GLU A 319 -9.66 -6.19 -11.84
CA GLU A 319 -8.47 -6.22 -12.69
C GLU A 319 -8.84 -6.88 -14.03
N GLY A 320 -9.07 -6.06 -15.06
CA GLY A 320 -9.55 -6.58 -16.35
C GLY A 320 -10.95 -7.20 -16.24
N ASP A 321 -11.07 -8.46 -16.62
CA ASP A 321 -12.29 -9.29 -16.57
C ASP A 321 -12.44 -10.07 -15.25
N VAL A 322 -11.54 -9.87 -14.28
CA VAL A 322 -11.50 -10.60 -13.01
C VAL A 322 -11.79 -9.66 -11.84
N LEU A 323 -12.70 -10.07 -10.96
CA LEU A 323 -12.88 -9.44 -9.67
C LEU A 323 -11.95 -10.11 -8.64
N GLU A 324 -10.98 -9.38 -8.09
CA GLU A 324 -10.00 -9.92 -7.16
C GLU A 324 -10.21 -9.40 -5.73
N PRO A 325 -10.16 -10.27 -4.70
CA PRO A 325 -10.12 -9.84 -3.32
C PRO A 325 -8.75 -9.25 -2.99
N ARG A 326 -8.73 -8.01 -2.50
CA ARG A 326 -7.53 -7.32 -2.03
C ARG A 326 -7.60 -7.06 -0.54
N PHE A 327 -6.53 -7.47 0.14
CA PHE A 327 -6.32 -7.19 1.55
C PHE A 327 -5.41 -5.97 1.70
N ASP A 328 -5.89 -4.93 2.40
CA ASP A 328 -5.13 -3.73 2.71
C ASP A 328 -4.47 -3.90 4.10
N ALA A 329 -3.18 -4.25 4.07
CA ALA A 329 -2.39 -4.48 5.26
C ALA A 329 -2.17 -3.21 6.10
N ASP A 330 -2.11 -2.03 5.47
CA ASP A 330 -1.91 -0.76 6.16
C ASP A 330 -3.19 -0.34 6.88
N ALA A 331 -4.35 -0.52 6.25
CA ALA A 331 -5.66 -0.31 6.89
C ALA A 331 -5.85 -1.28 8.07
N ALA A 332 -5.54 -2.57 7.89
CA ALA A 332 -5.58 -3.56 8.97
C ALA A 332 -4.66 -3.18 10.14
N LYS A 333 -3.42 -2.75 9.84
CA LYS A 333 -2.48 -2.27 10.86
C LYS A 333 -3.04 -1.07 11.62
N GLY A 334 -3.58 -0.06 10.93
CA GLY A 334 -4.16 1.13 11.57
C GLY A 334 -5.34 0.83 12.50
N ILE A 335 -6.02 -0.29 12.30
CA ILE A 335 -7.07 -0.78 13.20
C ILE A 335 -6.46 -1.49 14.42
N LEU A 336 -5.43 -2.32 14.20
CA LEU A 336 -4.84 -3.19 15.22
C LEU A 336 -3.82 -2.48 16.12
N GLU A 337 -3.10 -1.48 15.63
CA GLU A 337 -2.09 -0.73 16.37
C GLU A 337 -2.61 -0.18 17.71
N PRO A 338 -3.72 0.58 17.78
CA PRO A 338 -4.25 1.05 19.07
C PRO A 338 -4.79 -0.08 19.98
N LEU A 339 -5.15 -1.24 19.40
CA LEU A 339 -5.63 -2.38 20.17
C LEU A 339 -4.48 -3.20 20.77
N LEU A 340 -3.33 -3.21 20.11
CA LEU A 340 -2.12 -3.93 20.53
C LEU A 340 -1.11 -3.05 21.26
N GLU A 341 -1.23 -1.72 21.20
CA GLU A 341 -0.40 -0.76 21.95
C GLU A 341 -0.26 -1.10 23.45
N PRO A 342 -1.31 -1.50 24.19
CA PRO A 342 -1.18 -1.89 25.61
C PRO A 342 -0.33 -3.14 25.86
N THR A 343 0.04 -3.85 24.79
CA THR A 343 0.86 -5.06 24.81
C THR A 343 2.30 -4.78 24.40
N GLU A 344 2.59 -3.60 23.83
CA GLU A 344 3.96 -3.18 23.55
C GLU A 344 4.61 -2.56 24.79
N GLN A 345 5.94 -2.55 24.82
CA GLN A 345 6.70 -1.92 25.88
C GLN A 345 7.86 -1.14 25.29
N GLU A 346 7.95 0.14 25.62
CA GLU A 346 9.08 0.96 25.25
C GLU A 346 10.33 0.52 26.02
N GLY A 347 11.39 0.19 25.29
CA GLY A 347 12.67 -0.15 25.89
C GLY A 347 13.36 1.07 26.45
N ARG A 348 14.00 0.92 27.62
CA ARG A 348 14.80 1.96 28.26
C ARG A 348 16.09 1.36 28.79
N ASP A 349 17.19 2.04 28.54
CA ASP A 349 18.48 1.63 29.08
C ASP A 349 18.52 1.81 30.60
N ALA A 350 19.40 1.05 31.25
CA ALA A 350 19.72 1.32 32.64
C ALA A 350 20.33 2.72 32.76
N GLY A 351 20.04 3.37 33.88
CA GLY A 351 20.49 4.73 34.15
C GLY A 351 21.13 4.87 35.52
N PHE A 352 21.48 6.10 35.85
CA PHE A 352 22.06 6.45 37.14
C PHE A 352 21.35 7.68 37.71
N GLU A 353 20.92 7.58 38.95
CA GLU A 353 20.38 8.70 39.72
C GLU A 353 21.38 9.12 40.80
N PHE A 354 21.55 10.43 40.96
CA PHE A 354 22.55 11.00 41.87
C PHE A 354 21.87 11.77 43.00
N SER A 355 22.18 11.39 44.24
CA SER A 355 21.68 12.08 45.44
C SER A 355 22.83 12.38 46.39
N GLY A 356 23.13 13.67 46.56
CA GLY A 356 24.22 14.14 47.41
C GLY A 356 25.60 13.64 46.95
N THR A 357 26.05 12.54 47.54
CA THR A 357 27.36 11.92 47.27
C THR A 357 27.27 10.44 46.88
N THR A 358 26.05 9.91 46.70
CA THR A 358 25.79 8.52 46.33
C THR A 358 25.10 8.43 44.98
N ALA A 359 25.47 7.42 44.20
CA ALA A 359 24.81 7.04 42.95
C ALA A 359 23.97 5.76 43.14
N THR A 360 22.80 5.71 42.50
CA THR A 360 21.92 4.54 42.47
C THR A 360 21.65 4.16 41.01
N VAL A 361 21.63 2.86 40.72
CA VAL A 361 21.26 2.36 39.38
C VAL A 361 19.75 2.39 39.22
N VAL A 362 19.30 2.97 38.11
CA VAL A 362 17.93 2.86 37.62
C VAL A 362 17.90 1.65 36.68
N PRO A 363 17.10 0.60 36.95
CA PRO A 363 17.08 -0.59 36.11
C PRO A 363 16.65 -0.30 34.67
N ALA A 364 17.22 -1.05 33.73
CA ALA A 364 16.78 -1.09 32.35
C ALA A 364 15.37 -1.72 32.24
N VAL A 365 14.64 -1.29 31.22
CA VAL A 365 13.35 -1.86 30.81
C VAL A 365 13.55 -2.48 29.43
N GLN A 366 13.29 -3.78 29.29
CA GLN A 366 13.36 -4.43 27.98
C GLN A 366 12.23 -3.90 27.10
N GLY A 367 12.58 -3.51 25.88
CA GLY A 367 11.60 -3.06 24.90
C GLY A 367 11.02 -4.24 24.13
N ARG A 368 9.78 -4.13 23.67
CA ARG A 368 9.23 -5.02 22.65
C ARG A 368 8.17 -4.32 21.82
N THR A 369 8.08 -4.74 20.57
CA THR A 369 7.10 -4.24 19.59
C THR A 369 6.51 -5.39 18.81
N VAL A 370 5.31 -5.24 18.27
CA VAL A 370 4.63 -6.27 17.47
C VAL A 370 5.40 -6.53 16.17
N GLU A 371 5.57 -7.81 15.83
CA GLU A 371 6.12 -8.22 14.54
C GLU A 371 5.02 -8.19 13.46
N TRP A 372 4.79 -7.00 12.90
CA TRP A 372 3.66 -6.74 11.99
C TRP A 372 3.65 -7.59 10.71
N GLY A 373 4.83 -7.87 10.12
CA GLY A 373 4.93 -8.55 8.83
C GLY A 373 4.26 -9.94 8.81
N PRO A 374 4.72 -10.88 9.67
CA PRO A 374 4.10 -12.20 9.79
C PRO A 374 2.62 -12.14 10.20
N LEU A 375 2.26 -11.24 11.12
CA LEU A 375 0.88 -11.08 11.59
C LEU A 375 -0.08 -10.70 10.45
N LEU A 376 0.26 -9.64 9.71
CA LEU A 376 -0.55 -9.14 8.59
C LEU A 376 -0.57 -10.12 7.42
N GLY A 377 0.53 -10.85 7.19
CA GLY A 377 0.60 -11.90 6.17
C GLY A 377 -0.30 -13.10 6.46
N ALA A 378 -0.55 -13.42 7.73
CA ALA A 378 -1.39 -14.56 8.13
C ALA A 378 -2.90 -14.24 8.18
N LEU A 379 -3.27 -12.96 8.34
CA LEU A 379 -4.67 -12.51 8.49
C LEU A 379 -5.60 -12.92 7.34
N PRO A 380 -5.26 -12.75 6.04
CA PRO A 380 -6.16 -13.08 4.94
C PRO A 380 -6.64 -14.53 4.95
N GLY A 381 -5.74 -15.47 5.31
CA GLY A 381 -6.11 -16.87 5.49
C GLY A 381 -7.18 -17.01 6.57
N GLN A 382 -6.92 -16.47 7.75
CA GLN A 382 -7.80 -16.63 8.92
C GLN A 382 -9.19 -16.00 8.74
N LEU A 383 -9.31 -14.92 7.96
CA LEU A 383 -10.62 -14.36 7.61
C LEU A 383 -11.52 -15.39 6.91
N THR A 384 -10.96 -16.24 6.05
CA THR A 384 -11.73 -17.23 5.28
C THR A 384 -11.85 -18.60 5.97
N ASP A 385 -11.16 -18.82 7.09
CA ASP A 385 -11.18 -20.10 7.81
C ASP A 385 -12.47 -20.27 8.62
N THR A 386 -13.52 -20.82 8.00
CA THR A 386 -14.79 -21.07 8.70
C THR A 386 -14.78 -22.33 9.55
N ALA A 387 -13.82 -23.24 9.38
CA ALA A 387 -13.77 -24.53 10.09
C ALA A 387 -12.80 -24.54 11.29
N GLY A 388 -11.77 -23.69 11.27
CA GLY A 388 -10.79 -23.60 12.33
C GLY A 388 -11.09 -22.51 13.38
N PRO A 389 -10.20 -22.38 14.37
CA PRO A 389 -10.45 -21.58 15.57
C PRO A 389 -10.47 -20.06 15.33
N ARG A 390 -9.98 -19.55 14.18
CA ARG A 390 -9.80 -18.10 13.89
C ARG A 390 -9.01 -17.38 14.97
N VAL A 391 -7.92 -17.99 15.40
CA VAL A 391 -7.01 -17.41 16.37
C VAL A 391 -5.63 -17.27 15.76
N LEU A 392 -5.01 -16.10 15.94
CA LEU A 392 -3.66 -15.79 15.51
C LEU A 392 -2.77 -15.44 16.69
N PRO A 393 -1.58 -16.04 16.82
CA PRO A 393 -0.59 -15.54 17.77
C PRO A 393 -0.10 -14.15 17.34
N VAL A 394 0.10 -13.27 18.32
CA VAL A 394 0.86 -12.04 18.13
C VAL A 394 2.28 -12.27 18.60
N SER A 395 3.23 -12.15 17.68
CA SER A 395 4.67 -12.25 17.95
C SER A 395 5.25 -10.86 18.19
N TYR A 396 6.34 -10.81 18.97
CA TYR A 396 7.02 -9.57 19.31
C TYR A 396 8.50 -9.65 18.94
N VAL A 397 9.05 -8.50 18.54
CA VAL A 397 10.48 -8.29 18.42
C VAL A 397 10.94 -7.56 19.68
N GLY A 398 11.78 -8.23 20.47
CA GLY A 398 12.45 -7.64 21.61
C GLY A 398 13.53 -6.64 21.18
N ARG A 399 13.67 -5.56 21.94
CA ARG A 399 14.79 -4.62 21.85
C ARG A 399 15.51 -4.64 23.19
N ASP A 400 16.69 -5.24 23.19
CA ASP A 400 17.54 -5.23 24.35
C ASP A 400 18.04 -3.81 24.64
N PRO A 401 18.17 -3.43 25.92
CA PRO A 401 18.75 -2.16 26.30
C PRO A 401 20.24 -2.12 25.90
N GLU A 402 20.71 -0.96 25.46
CA GLU A 402 22.12 -0.72 25.12
C GLU A 402 23.02 -0.79 26.36
N LEU A 403 22.47 -0.39 27.52
CA LEU A 403 23.08 -0.62 28.82
C LEU A 403 22.13 -1.44 29.69
N THR A 404 22.50 -2.68 29.98
CA THR A 404 21.71 -3.56 30.85
C THR A 404 21.84 -3.15 32.32
N THR A 405 20.85 -3.51 33.16
CA THR A 405 20.92 -3.31 34.62
C THR A 405 22.17 -3.95 35.21
N GLU A 406 22.51 -5.16 34.76
CA GLU A 406 23.67 -5.90 35.25
C GLU A 406 24.99 -5.20 34.90
N GLU A 407 25.09 -4.63 33.70
CA GLU A 407 26.25 -3.84 33.28
C GLU A 407 26.36 -2.54 34.08
N ALA A 408 25.26 -1.83 34.30
CA ALA A 408 25.24 -0.62 35.10
C ALA A 408 25.67 -0.88 36.56
N GLU A 409 25.24 -1.99 37.15
CA GLU A 409 25.68 -2.43 38.48
C GLU A 409 27.17 -2.78 38.51
N ARG A 410 27.66 -3.48 37.49
CA ARG A 410 29.09 -3.83 37.33
C ARG A 410 29.97 -2.61 37.01
N ALA A 411 29.40 -1.52 36.49
CA ALA A 411 30.14 -0.31 36.13
C ALA A 411 30.78 0.41 37.33
N GLY A 412 30.29 0.17 38.56
CA GLY A 412 30.93 0.66 39.78
C GLY A 412 30.80 2.17 39.99
N ILE A 413 29.68 2.77 39.60
CA ILE A 413 29.41 4.20 39.81
C ILE A 413 28.97 4.43 41.26
N ARG A 414 29.79 5.10 42.09
CA ARG A 414 29.56 5.20 43.54
C ARG A 414 29.58 6.62 44.09
N GLU A 415 30.58 7.40 43.67
CA GLU A 415 30.85 8.73 44.22
C GLU A 415 31.38 9.70 43.15
N PRO A 416 31.32 11.04 43.38
CA PRO A 416 31.94 11.99 42.47
C PRO A 416 33.46 11.86 42.54
N VAL A 417 34.11 11.60 41.40
CA VAL A 417 35.56 11.48 41.27
C VAL A 417 36.23 12.76 40.76
N GLY A 418 35.47 13.64 40.09
CA GLY A 418 35.91 14.99 39.70
C GLY A 418 34.72 15.94 39.57
N GLN A 419 34.92 17.23 39.84
CA GLN A 419 33.86 18.25 39.76
C GLN A 419 34.45 19.62 39.45
N PHE A 420 33.82 20.37 38.55
CA PHE A 420 34.17 21.77 38.36
C PHE A 420 32.95 22.65 38.10
N THR A 421 32.97 23.87 38.63
CA THR A 421 31.91 24.87 38.44
C THR A 421 32.50 26.14 37.83
N VAL A 422 31.91 26.59 36.73
CA VAL A 422 32.22 27.86 36.08
C VAL A 422 31.11 28.86 36.41
N ALA A 423 31.46 30.04 36.93
CA ALA A 423 30.52 31.08 37.33
C ALA A 423 30.00 31.91 36.13
N VAL A 424 29.45 31.23 35.14
CA VAL A 424 28.80 31.80 33.96
C VAL A 424 27.42 31.18 33.83
N GLY A 425 26.39 32.01 33.63
CA GLY A 425 25.02 31.52 33.43
C GLY A 425 24.86 30.69 32.16
N ALA A 426 24.07 29.62 32.23
CA ALA A 426 23.77 28.75 31.11
C ALA A 426 22.63 29.34 30.25
N ASN A 427 22.97 29.81 29.06
CA ASN A 427 22.00 30.22 28.04
C ASN A 427 21.39 29.00 27.32
N GLY A 428 20.46 29.21 26.37
CA GLY A 428 19.77 28.11 25.68
C GLY A 428 20.71 27.12 24.98
N ARG A 429 21.80 27.59 24.37
CA ARG A 429 22.79 26.70 23.72
C ARG A 429 23.55 25.86 24.74
N ALA A 430 24.01 26.47 25.83
CA ALA A 430 24.68 25.75 26.91
C ALA A 430 23.74 24.74 27.57
N GLN A 431 22.45 25.07 27.75
CA GLN A 431 21.44 24.15 28.28
C GLN A 431 21.25 22.94 27.37
N SER A 432 21.22 23.13 26.05
CA SER A 432 21.18 22.00 25.10
C SER A 432 22.42 21.10 25.21
N MET A 433 23.63 21.68 25.29
CA MET A 433 24.85 20.88 25.49
C MET A 433 24.83 20.12 26.82
N ILE A 434 24.39 20.76 27.89
CA ILE A 434 24.25 20.13 29.21
C ILE A 434 23.29 18.94 29.14
N ALA A 435 22.16 19.09 28.45
CA ALA A 435 21.20 17.99 28.29
C ALA A 435 21.77 16.81 27.50
N SER A 436 22.61 17.04 26.49
CA SER A 436 23.30 15.97 25.75
C SER A 436 24.37 15.26 26.60
N LEU A 437 25.01 15.98 27.51
CA LEU A 437 26.08 15.44 28.36
C LEU A 437 25.55 14.71 29.60
N ALA A 438 24.46 15.20 30.20
CA ALA A 438 23.95 14.68 31.45
C ALA A 438 23.49 13.22 31.32
N GLY A 439 23.96 12.36 32.22
CA GLY A 439 23.68 10.93 32.24
C GLY A 439 24.54 10.09 31.30
N HIS A 440 25.43 10.71 30.49
CA HIS A 440 26.25 9.95 29.55
C HIS A 440 27.23 9.02 30.28
N PHE A 441 27.12 7.73 29.99
CA PHE A 441 27.97 6.66 30.52
C PHE A 441 29.20 6.44 29.62
N ILE A 442 30.37 6.42 30.25
CA ILE A 442 31.67 6.19 29.60
C ILE A 442 32.23 4.88 30.18
N PRO A 443 32.24 3.79 29.43
CA PRO A 443 32.76 2.51 29.90
C PRO A 443 34.24 2.58 30.33
N ALA A 444 34.67 1.59 31.12
CA ALA A 444 36.07 1.44 31.47
C ALA A 444 36.92 1.16 30.21
N GLY A 445 38.02 1.88 30.05
CA GLY A 445 38.94 1.78 28.91
C GLY A 445 38.61 2.68 27.70
N GLU A 446 37.37 3.17 27.62
CA GLU A 446 36.84 3.92 26.48
C GLU A 446 37.21 5.41 26.49
N SER A 447 37.11 6.04 25.31
CA SER A 447 37.34 7.49 25.14
C SER A 447 36.02 8.24 24.98
N PHE A 448 36.03 9.49 25.40
CA PHE A 448 34.93 10.42 25.32
C PHE A 448 35.29 11.61 24.44
N SER A 449 34.35 12.07 23.61
CA SER A 449 34.43 13.28 22.80
C SER A 449 33.17 14.13 23.00
N MET A 450 33.34 15.38 23.42
CA MET A 450 32.24 16.33 23.53
C MET A 450 31.72 16.74 22.16
N GLU A 451 32.61 16.86 21.17
CA GLU A 451 32.24 17.20 19.79
C GLU A 451 31.29 16.15 19.19
N GLU A 452 31.56 14.86 19.39
CA GLU A 452 30.70 13.78 18.89
C GLU A 452 29.32 13.76 19.59
N LEU A 453 29.29 14.02 20.89
CA LEU A 453 28.06 13.89 21.69
C LEU A 453 27.18 15.15 21.71
N ALA A 454 27.79 16.33 21.85
CA ALA A 454 27.11 17.61 22.05
C ALA A 454 27.38 18.65 20.94
N GLY A 455 28.26 18.33 19.99
CA GLY A 455 28.68 19.24 18.93
C GLY A 455 29.61 20.36 19.41
N THR A 456 30.02 21.21 18.47
CA THR A 456 30.82 22.40 18.75
C THR A 456 30.00 23.68 18.65
N VAL A 457 30.34 24.66 19.48
CA VAL A 457 29.70 25.98 19.49
C VAL A 457 30.77 27.06 19.53
N SER A 458 30.77 27.94 18.52
CA SER A 458 31.71 29.05 18.43
C SER A 458 31.13 30.37 18.95
N GLY A 459 31.97 31.16 19.62
CA GLY A 459 31.65 32.52 20.06
C GLY A 459 30.65 32.63 21.21
N ASP A 460 30.41 31.55 21.96
CA ASP A 460 29.44 31.51 23.05
C ASP A 460 30.11 31.26 24.41
N THR A 461 30.08 32.27 25.28
CA THR A 461 30.73 32.20 26.60
C THR A 461 30.08 31.16 27.52
N SER A 462 28.77 30.92 27.40
CA SER A 462 28.07 29.91 28.19
C SER A 462 28.40 28.51 27.70
N ALA A 463 28.52 28.29 26.38
CA ALA A 463 28.98 27.02 25.83
C ALA A 463 30.44 26.73 26.23
N ASP A 464 31.32 27.73 26.15
CA ASP A 464 32.70 27.60 26.63
C ASP A 464 32.77 27.29 28.14
N ALA A 465 31.77 27.72 28.93
CA ALA A 465 31.66 27.37 30.34
C ALA A 465 31.36 25.88 30.53
N VAL A 466 30.54 25.26 29.67
CA VAL A 466 30.30 23.81 29.63
C VAL A 466 31.60 23.07 29.28
N ALA A 467 32.26 23.46 28.19
CA ALA A 467 33.53 22.86 27.77
C ALA A 467 34.61 22.98 28.86
N THR A 468 34.73 24.15 29.48
CA THR A 468 35.67 24.37 30.60
C THR A 468 35.31 23.53 31.81
N ALA A 469 34.03 23.45 32.21
CA ALA A 469 33.61 22.65 33.35
C ALA A 469 33.89 21.15 33.12
N LEU A 470 33.55 20.64 31.93
CA LEU A 470 33.77 19.25 31.54
C LEU A 470 35.25 18.88 31.52
N PHE A 471 36.08 19.69 30.84
CA PHE A 471 37.53 19.49 30.80
C PHE A 471 38.10 19.42 32.22
N ASN A 472 37.68 20.32 33.11
CA ASN A 472 38.23 20.40 34.44
C ASN A 472 37.73 19.30 35.38
N ALA A 473 36.48 18.86 35.25
CA ALA A 473 35.97 17.70 35.96
C ALA A 473 36.73 16.43 35.56
N ALA A 474 36.97 16.21 34.26
CA ALA A 474 37.80 15.12 33.74
C ALA A 474 39.27 15.24 34.19
N PHE A 475 39.79 16.47 34.19
CA PHE A 475 41.14 16.75 34.63
C PHE A 475 41.33 16.37 36.10
N GLU A 476 40.37 16.69 36.96
CA GLU A 476 40.38 16.38 38.39
C GLU A 476 40.05 14.92 38.72
N ALA A 477 39.25 14.26 37.90
CA ALA A 477 38.98 12.82 38.00
C ALA A 477 40.21 11.94 37.66
N GLY A 478 41.24 12.52 37.03
CA GLY A 478 42.42 11.77 36.60
C GLY A 478 42.22 11.02 35.27
N ALA A 479 41.23 11.44 34.47
CA ALA A 479 41.03 10.92 33.12
C ALA A 479 42.28 11.13 32.26
N GLN A 480 42.61 10.15 31.43
CA GLN A 480 43.85 10.11 30.64
C GLN A 480 43.69 10.83 29.30
N ASP A 481 44.80 11.14 28.64
CA ASP A 481 44.86 11.76 27.32
C ASP A 481 43.92 12.99 27.15
N PRO A 482 44.01 14.01 28.04
CA PRO A 482 43.07 15.12 28.03
C PRO A 482 43.25 16.00 26.78
N VAL A 483 42.19 16.16 26.00
CA VAL A 483 42.11 17.00 24.80
C VAL A 483 41.34 18.27 25.14
N ARG A 484 41.90 19.44 24.79
CA ARG A 484 41.20 20.72 24.79
C ARG A 484 41.87 21.73 23.87
N THR A 485 41.10 22.74 23.48
CA THR A 485 41.62 24.01 22.95
C THR A 485 41.31 25.14 23.93
N SER A 486 42.29 26.01 24.22
CA SER A 486 42.06 27.17 25.11
C SER A 486 41.13 28.19 24.48
N ARG A 487 40.40 28.96 25.29
CA ARG A 487 39.59 30.10 24.81
C ARG A 487 40.43 31.21 24.19
N GLY A 488 41.71 31.30 24.57
CA GLY A 488 42.63 32.35 24.11
C GLY A 488 42.33 33.74 24.67
N VAL A 489 41.33 33.87 25.56
CA VAL A 489 40.94 35.12 26.21
C VAL A 489 40.85 34.89 27.71
N ASP A 490 41.58 35.72 28.47
CA ASP A 490 41.57 35.70 29.93
C ASP A 490 40.27 36.33 30.47
N GLY A 491 39.66 35.68 31.46
CA GLY A 491 38.42 36.09 32.07
C GLY A 491 38.27 35.51 33.47
N ASP A 492 37.82 36.33 34.43
CA ASP A 492 37.90 36.02 35.85
C ASP A 492 37.05 34.79 36.27
N ALA A 493 36.04 34.43 35.47
CA ALA A 493 35.21 33.23 35.68
C ALA A 493 35.88 31.92 35.20
N PHE A 494 36.97 32.00 34.44
CA PHE A 494 37.64 30.85 33.82
C PHE A 494 39.04 30.65 34.44
N PRO A 495 39.43 29.41 34.79
CA PRO A 495 40.73 29.15 35.38
C PRO A 495 41.85 29.32 34.36
N ALA A 496 42.76 30.27 34.59
CA ALA A 496 43.89 30.52 33.70
C ALA A 496 44.75 29.26 33.49
N GLY A 497 44.98 28.88 32.22
CA GLY A 497 45.72 27.68 31.82
C GLY A 497 44.90 26.39 31.81
N ARG A 498 43.64 26.41 32.25
CA ARG A 498 42.71 25.27 32.30
C ARG A 498 41.36 25.57 31.63
N ASP A 499 41.25 26.71 30.96
CA ASP A 499 40.09 27.12 30.18
C ASP A 499 39.97 26.28 28.90
N ALA A 500 38.75 26.01 28.48
CA ALA A 500 38.45 25.34 27.21
C ALA A 500 37.38 26.11 26.43
N THR A 501 37.47 26.09 25.10
CA THR A 501 36.42 26.60 24.22
C THR A 501 35.53 25.47 23.73
N ALA A 502 34.23 25.75 23.57
CA ALA A 502 33.28 24.83 22.95
C ALA A 502 33.40 24.80 21.42
N SER A 503 34.26 25.63 20.81
CA SER A 503 34.50 25.64 19.36
C SER A 503 35.40 24.51 18.86
N ALA A 504 35.86 23.65 19.77
CA ALA A 504 36.68 22.48 19.48
C ALA A 504 36.35 21.39 20.51
N ASP A 505 36.81 20.17 20.25
CA ASP A 505 36.57 19.05 21.14
C ASP A 505 37.18 19.22 22.54
N VAL A 506 36.44 18.71 23.52
CA VAL A 506 36.91 18.38 24.86
C VAL A 506 36.78 16.88 25.01
N GLY A 507 37.92 16.20 24.97
CA GLY A 507 37.98 14.74 25.00
C GLY A 507 38.90 14.22 26.10
N PHE A 508 38.70 12.97 26.50
CA PHE A 508 39.55 12.26 27.45
C PHE A 508 39.30 10.77 27.38
N ARG A 509 40.20 9.97 27.93
CA ARG A 509 40.06 8.52 28.06
C ARG A 509 39.80 8.09 29.50
N ASN A 510 38.78 7.26 29.71
CA ASN A 510 38.52 6.61 30.98
C ASN A 510 39.44 5.38 31.16
N ALA A 511 40.69 5.58 31.56
CA ALA A 511 41.60 4.47 31.85
C ALA A 511 41.42 3.87 33.26
N GLN A 512 40.28 4.08 33.90
CA GLN A 512 39.95 3.45 35.19
C GLN A 512 39.44 2.03 34.97
N ASP A 513 39.41 1.24 36.04
CA ASP A 513 38.88 -0.12 36.01
C ASP A 513 37.33 -0.10 36.07
N THR A 514 36.76 1.04 36.49
CA THR A 514 35.32 1.32 36.57
C THR A 514 34.86 2.35 35.53
N GLY A 515 33.55 2.39 35.26
CA GLY A 515 32.96 3.36 34.34
C GLY A 515 32.90 4.77 34.93
N LEU A 516 32.60 5.75 34.07
CA LEU A 516 32.32 7.13 34.46
C LEU A 516 30.93 7.55 33.98
N VAL A 517 30.24 8.41 34.73
CA VAL A 517 29.00 9.07 34.27
C VAL A 517 29.12 10.57 34.42
N ILE A 518 28.72 11.30 33.38
CA ILE A 518 28.70 12.77 33.39
C ILE A 518 27.40 13.26 34.04
N ASP A 519 27.50 14.01 35.13
CA ASP A 519 26.42 14.78 35.74
C ASP A 519 26.66 16.26 35.46
N ALA A 520 25.90 16.83 34.52
CA ALA A 520 26.03 18.22 34.09
C ALA A 520 24.77 19.01 34.45
N SER A 521 24.94 20.22 34.97
CA SER A 521 23.83 21.10 35.32
C SER A 521 24.16 22.58 35.09
N GLY A 522 23.14 23.36 34.71
CA GLY A 522 23.27 24.78 34.39
C GLY A 522 22.20 25.61 35.06
N SER A 523 22.58 26.75 35.62
CA SER A 523 21.68 27.73 36.24
C SER A 523 21.86 29.11 35.59
N GLY A 524 21.10 30.10 36.07
CA GLY A 524 21.23 31.48 35.58
C GLY A 524 22.59 32.14 35.85
N ASN A 525 23.45 31.54 36.69
CA ASN A 525 24.76 32.11 37.07
C ASN A 525 25.94 31.14 37.02
N SER A 526 25.72 29.85 36.78
CA SER A 526 26.79 28.86 36.82
C SER A 526 26.50 27.63 35.98
N VAL A 527 27.57 27.00 35.51
CA VAL A 527 27.59 25.66 34.90
C VAL A 527 28.45 24.77 35.78
N THR A 528 27.93 23.59 36.15
CA THR A 528 28.65 22.59 36.93
C THR A 528 28.68 21.28 36.18
N VAL A 529 29.85 20.65 36.12
CA VAL A 529 30.01 19.27 35.64
C VAL A 529 30.67 18.45 36.75
N ARG A 530 30.10 17.28 37.02
CA ARG A 530 30.62 16.24 37.90
C ARG A 530 30.83 14.96 37.10
N LEU A 531 31.89 14.25 37.40
CA LEU A 531 32.10 12.89 36.93
C LEU A 531 31.91 11.93 38.10
N TRP A 532 30.99 11.00 37.96
CA TRP A 532 30.70 9.95 38.93
C TRP A 532 31.41 8.65 38.54
N GLY A 533 31.93 7.92 39.51
CA GLY A 533 32.65 6.65 39.29
C GLY A 533 33.08 6.01 40.61
N THR A 534 34.17 5.23 40.59
CA THR A 534 34.88 4.81 41.80
C THR A 534 36.24 5.50 41.85
N ARG A 535 36.62 6.07 43.00
CA ARG A 535 37.90 6.75 43.13
C ARG A 535 39.07 5.77 43.12
N GLU A 536 39.81 5.75 42.02
CA GLU A 536 41.01 4.93 41.84
C GLU A 536 42.31 5.77 41.82
N TYR A 537 42.19 7.06 41.54
CA TYR A 537 43.33 7.97 41.37
C TYR A 537 43.42 9.03 42.47
N THR A 538 44.65 9.40 42.80
CA THR A 538 44.98 10.63 43.54
C THR A 538 45.58 11.64 42.56
N VAL A 539 44.92 12.79 42.42
CA VAL A 539 45.32 13.84 41.47
C VAL A 539 45.92 15.03 42.22
N ARG A 540 47.06 15.52 41.75
CA ARG A 540 47.68 16.77 42.24
C ARG A 540 47.86 17.73 41.09
N ILE A 541 47.35 18.95 41.24
CA ILE A 541 47.41 20.00 40.23
C ILE A 541 48.28 21.15 40.77
N SER A 542 49.20 21.62 39.94
CA SER A 542 50.08 22.75 40.25
C SER A 542 50.11 23.75 39.09
N THR A 543 50.11 25.03 39.42
CA THR A 543 50.17 26.13 38.45
C THR A 543 51.54 26.77 38.52
N ALA A 544 52.25 26.84 37.39
CA ALA A 544 53.52 27.54 37.31
C ALA A 544 53.33 29.07 37.35
N PRO A 545 54.35 29.85 37.74
CA PRO A 545 54.34 31.29 37.57
C PRO A 545 54.06 31.68 36.10
N ARG A 546 53.38 32.81 35.90
CA ARG A 546 53.09 33.34 34.55
C ARG A 546 54.40 33.60 33.80
N THR A 547 54.42 33.22 32.52
CA THR A 547 55.58 33.38 31.62
C THR A 547 55.19 34.20 30.40
N ASP A 548 56.16 34.58 29.56
CA ASP A 548 55.96 35.37 28.32
C ASP A 548 55.09 36.62 28.52
N VAL A 549 55.30 37.35 29.62
CA VAL A 549 54.49 38.51 29.96
C VAL A 549 54.73 39.64 28.95
N ARG A 550 53.67 40.06 28.25
CA ARG A 550 53.71 41.15 27.26
C ARG A 550 52.86 42.29 27.76
N ARG A 551 53.46 43.48 27.86
CA ARG A 551 52.72 44.65 28.34
C ARG A 551 51.59 45.04 27.40
N ALA A 552 50.48 45.49 27.99
CA ALA A 552 49.37 46.08 27.25
C ALA A 552 49.84 47.28 26.40
N PRO A 553 49.63 47.27 25.07
CA PRO A 553 49.89 48.46 24.26
C PRO A 553 48.88 49.55 24.60
N THR A 554 49.29 50.82 24.48
CA THR A 554 48.42 51.98 24.73
C THR A 554 47.88 52.52 23.42
N ARG A 555 46.56 52.61 23.30
CA ARG A 555 45.88 53.28 22.18
C ARG A 555 45.22 54.57 22.65
N VAL A 556 45.59 55.67 22.00
CA VAL A 556 45.01 56.98 22.26
C VAL A 556 43.84 57.19 21.31
N VAL A 557 42.68 57.58 21.85
CA VAL A 557 41.47 57.82 21.07
C VAL A 557 41.00 59.25 21.32
N THR A 558 40.88 60.04 20.26
CA THR A 558 40.48 61.45 20.33
C THR A 558 39.01 61.71 20.02
N THR A 559 38.30 60.68 19.55
CA THR A 559 36.89 60.78 19.15
C THR A 559 35.97 60.98 20.36
N ALA A 560 34.96 61.84 20.18
CA ALA A 560 33.89 62.03 21.16
C ALA A 560 33.19 60.70 21.49
N GLY A 561 32.94 60.43 22.77
CA GLY A 561 32.35 59.17 23.24
C GLY A 561 33.35 58.06 23.60
N CYS A 562 34.65 58.35 23.64
CA CYS A 562 35.66 57.38 24.09
C CYS A 562 35.43 56.91 25.54
N THR A 563 35.52 55.58 25.76
CA THR A 563 35.51 54.97 27.10
C THR A 563 36.91 54.47 27.46
N PRO A 564 37.54 54.96 28.55
CA PRO A 564 38.88 54.52 28.93
C PRO A 564 38.86 53.07 29.42
N SER A 565 39.96 52.36 29.16
CA SER A 565 40.18 50.98 29.61
C SER A 565 41.61 50.84 30.09
N ALA A 566 41.83 50.18 31.23
CA ALA A 566 43.18 50.00 31.79
C ALA A 566 44.06 49.03 30.98
N GLY A 567 43.47 48.24 30.09
CA GLY A 567 44.16 47.14 29.41
C GLY A 567 44.49 45.98 30.37
N ARG A 568 45.05 44.90 29.83
CA ARG A 568 45.62 43.78 30.60
C ARG A 568 46.88 43.29 29.90
N ASP A 569 47.92 43.02 30.67
CA ASP A 569 49.13 42.39 30.13
C ASP A 569 48.82 40.97 29.65
N GLY A 570 49.39 40.60 28.52
CA GLY A 570 49.33 39.23 28.00
C GLY A 570 50.33 38.34 28.73
N TYR A 571 50.07 37.03 28.78
CA TYR A 571 50.92 36.06 29.44
C TYR A 571 50.61 34.63 28.99
N THR A 572 51.53 33.72 29.27
CA THR A 572 51.34 32.26 29.14
C THR A 572 51.16 31.64 30.53
N ALA A 573 50.07 30.91 30.71
CA ALA A 573 49.78 30.11 31.91
C ALA A 573 50.04 28.63 31.63
N ARG A 574 50.76 27.96 32.52
CA ARG A 574 51.06 26.52 32.44
C ARG A 574 50.61 25.82 33.72
N VAL A 575 49.82 24.77 33.57
CA VAL A 575 49.29 23.97 34.67
C VAL A 575 49.70 22.52 34.45
N THR A 576 50.27 21.90 35.49
CA THR A 576 50.68 20.50 35.47
C THR A 576 49.85 19.69 36.44
N ARG A 577 49.31 18.57 35.97
CA ARG A 577 48.62 17.55 36.75
C ARG A 577 49.49 16.31 36.85
N THR A 578 49.57 15.75 38.04
CA THR A 578 50.16 14.43 38.28
C THR A 578 49.06 13.51 38.80
N VAL A 579 48.85 12.39 38.10
CA VAL A 579 47.86 11.36 38.45
C VAL A 579 48.60 10.16 39.05
N GLN A 580 48.16 9.67 40.20
CA GLN A 580 48.77 8.54 40.89
C GLN A 580 47.74 7.44 41.20
N ARG A 581 48.12 6.18 41.03
CA ARG A 581 47.35 4.99 41.47
C ARG A 581 48.22 4.18 42.42
N GLY A 582 47.73 3.92 43.64
CA GLY A 582 48.50 3.18 44.65
C GLY A 582 49.88 3.78 44.98
N GLY A 583 50.05 5.10 44.83
CA GLY A 583 51.33 5.81 45.04
C GLY A 583 52.29 5.82 43.85
N ALA A 584 52.02 5.07 42.78
CA ALA A 584 52.78 5.14 41.52
C ALA A 584 52.21 6.22 40.60
N THR A 585 53.08 7.00 39.95
CA THR A 585 52.66 7.98 38.95
C THR A 585 52.20 7.27 37.67
N VAL A 586 50.95 7.53 37.28
CA VAL A 586 50.32 7.00 36.07
C VAL A 586 50.56 7.95 34.90
N SER A 587 50.28 9.24 35.10
CA SER A 587 50.50 10.28 34.10
C SER A 587 50.98 11.58 34.71
N THR A 588 51.63 12.40 33.89
CA THR A 588 51.91 13.80 34.17
C THR A 588 51.57 14.63 32.95
N ASP A 589 50.54 15.45 33.07
CA ASP A 589 49.94 16.20 31.97
C ASP A 589 50.18 17.68 32.18
N THR A 590 50.78 18.35 31.19
CA THR A 590 51.01 19.78 31.23
C THR A 590 50.19 20.45 30.14
N VAL A 591 49.26 21.32 30.57
CA VAL A 591 48.44 22.12 29.67
C VAL A 591 48.88 23.58 29.72
N SER A 592 48.80 24.26 28.58
CA SER A 592 49.27 25.64 28.42
C SER A 592 48.22 26.47 27.68
N SER A 593 47.94 27.68 28.17
CA SER A 593 47.10 28.67 27.49
C SER A 593 47.87 29.98 27.35
N THR A 594 47.82 30.60 26.18
CA THR A 594 48.44 31.91 25.92
C THR A 594 47.36 32.96 25.74
N TYR A 595 47.45 34.04 26.50
CA TYR A 595 46.50 35.16 26.45
C TYR A 595 47.20 36.40 25.89
N PRO A 596 46.71 36.97 24.77
CA PRO A 596 47.29 38.17 24.21
C PRO A 596 47.01 39.40 25.09
N PRO A 597 47.89 40.42 25.08
CA PRO A 597 47.65 41.66 25.80
C PRO A 597 46.40 42.38 25.26
N ARG A 598 45.61 42.95 26.17
CA ARG A 598 44.47 43.81 25.84
C ARG A 598 44.89 45.26 25.95
N GLU A 599 44.60 46.05 24.93
CA GLU A 599 45.04 47.45 24.87
C GLU A 599 44.51 48.28 26.04
N ARG A 600 45.35 49.20 26.52
CA ARG A 600 44.93 50.30 27.35
C ARG A 600 44.38 51.41 26.45
N ILE A 601 43.15 51.83 26.68
CA ILE A 601 42.51 52.93 25.93
C ILE A 601 42.63 54.21 26.76
N GLU A 602 43.34 55.18 26.22
CA GLU A 602 43.45 56.54 26.77
C GLU A 602 42.62 57.51 25.92
N CYS A 603 41.56 58.06 26.50
CA CYS A 603 40.73 59.07 25.86
C CYS A 603 41.39 60.45 25.99
N ARG A 604 41.65 61.12 24.87
CA ARG A 604 42.13 62.51 24.85
C ARG A 604 41.13 63.38 24.10
N ALA A 605 41.03 64.66 24.41
CA ALA A 605 40.25 65.58 23.56
C ALA A 605 41.08 65.92 22.31
N GLU A 606 40.44 65.97 21.14
CA GLU A 606 41.02 66.55 19.92
C GLU A 606 41.50 67.98 20.26
N GLN A 607 42.81 68.24 20.15
CA GLN A 607 43.31 69.61 20.27
C GLN A 607 42.83 70.39 19.04
N PRO A 608 42.18 71.56 19.19
CA PRO A 608 41.87 72.40 18.04
C PRO A 608 43.17 72.70 17.30
N ALA A 609 43.19 72.49 15.99
CA ALA A 609 44.32 72.91 15.16
C ALA A 609 44.59 74.39 15.48
N ALA A 610 45.80 74.71 15.96
CA ALA A 610 46.16 76.07 16.29
C ALA A 610 46.00 76.94 15.03
N ASP A 611 45.18 77.99 15.13
CA ASP A 611 45.00 78.99 14.07
C ASP A 611 46.38 79.49 13.61
N ALA A 612 46.70 79.24 12.34
CA ALA A 612 48.00 79.57 11.74
C ALA A 612 48.22 81.09 11.53
N ASP A 613 47.38 81.95 12.11
CA ASP A 613 47.37 83.40 11.87
C ASP A 613 47.46 84.27 13.15
N ALA A 614 47.82 83.69 14.30
CA ALA A 614 48.09 84.46 15.52
C ALA A 614 49.57 84.93 15.58
N PRO A 615 49.86 86.25 15.73
CA PRO A 615 51.24 86.76 15.73
C PRO A 615 52.04 86.36 16.99
N PRO A 616 53.37 86.15 16.89
CA PRO A 616 54.17 85.58 17.96
C PRO A 616 54.33 86.53 19.17
N PRO A 617 54.31 86.01 20.41
CA PRO A 617 54.46 86.81 21.62
C PRO A 617 55.91 87.32 21.81
N PRO A 618 56.11 88.49 22.44
CA PRO A 618 57.44 89.10 22.61
C PRO A 618 58.32 88.34 23.62
N PRO A 619 59.67 88.43 23.47
CA PRO A 619 60.61 87.65 24.26
C PRO A 619 60.68 88.07 25.75
N PRO A 620 60.92 87.12 26.67
CA PRO A 620 60.96 87.38 28.11
C PRO A 620 62.26 88.08 28.56
N PRO A 621 62.23 88.87 29.66
CA PRO A 621 63.40 89.57 30.18
C PRO A 621 64.41 88.64 30.88
N PRO A 622 65.71 89.01 30.91
CA PRO A 622 66.79 88.17 31.44
C PRO A 622 66.70 87.99 32.97
N GLY A 623 66.83 86.74 33.42
CA GLY A 623 66.82 86.36 34.84
C GLY A 623 68.13 86.69 35.59
N PRO A 624 68.08 86.81 36.93
CA PRO A 624 69.21 87.23 37.75
C PRO A 624 70.29 86.14 37.88
N GLY A 625 71.56 86.57 37.88
CA GLY A 625 72.74 85.71 38.02
C GLY A 625 72.95 85.14 39.44
N PRO A 626 73.82 84.11 39.58
CA PRO A 626 73.92 83.31 40.80
C PRO A 626 74.61 84.04 41.98
N ILE A 627 74.07 83.81 43.18
CA ILE A 627 74.57 84.32 44.47
C ILE A 627 75.80 83.51 44.91
N ARG A 628 76.91 84.20 45.23
CA ARG A 628 78.14 83.60 45.81
C ARG A 628 78.23 83.87 47.30
N ILE A 629 78.48 82.83 48.10
CA ILE A 629 78.77 82.91 49.55
C ILE A 629 80.31 82.80 49.74
N PRO A 630 80.99 83.76 50.39
CA PRO A 630 82.44 83.71 50.60
C PRO A 630 82.85 82.65 51.63
N GLY A 631 83.80 81.76 51.30
CA GLY A 631 84.49 80.88 52.26
C GLY A 631 84.28 79.36 52.11
N LEU A 632 83.46 78.90 51.16
CA LEU A 632 83.29 77.48 50.83
C LEU A 632 83.95 77.18 49.47
N PRO A 633 84.80 76.14 49.35
CA PRO A 633 85.27 75.69 48.03
C PRO A 633 84.11 75.11 47.21
N GLU A 634 84.02 75.49 45.93
CA GLU A 634 83.04 74.96 44.97
C GLU A 634 83.23 73.44 44.79
N ILE A 635 82.22 72.65 45.16
CA ILE A 635 82.13 71.23 44.83
C ILE A 635 81.57 71.12 43.41
N ARG A 636 82.45 70.91 42.42
CA ARG A 636 82.02 70.47 41.08
C ARG A 636 81.75 68.96 41.12
N ILE A 637 80.49 68.60 40.92
CA ILE A 637 80.09 67.21 40.62
C ILE A 637 80.22 67.03 39.09
N PRO A 638 81.15 66.20 38.58
CA PRO A 638 81.27 65.95 37.15
C PRO A 638 80.17 65.00 36.67
N GLY A 639 79.43 65.34 35.62
CA GLY A 639 78.64 64.34 34.88
C GLY A 639 77.25 64.72 34.35
N LEU A 640 76.77 65.96 34.49
CA LEU A 640 75.51 66.38 33.87
C LEU A 640 75.76 67.55 32.90
N PRO A 641 75.76 67.32 31.57
CA PRO A 641 75.48 68.38 30.61
C PRO A 641 73.98 68.67 30.65
N GLY A 642 73.65 69.86 31.15
CA GLY A 642 72.33 70.45 31.08
C GLY A 642 72.47 71.94 30.82
N ASN A 643 71.59 72.40 29.93
CA ASN A 643 71.25 73.77 29.56
C ASN A 643 71.99 74.37 28.38
#